data_AF-A0A2V8ZBI1-F1
#
_entry.id   AF-A0A2V8ZBI1-F1
#
_cell.length_a   1.000
_cell.length_b   1.000
_cell.length_c   1.000
_cell.angle_alpha   90.00
_cell.angle_beta   90.00
_cell.angle_gamma   90.00
#
_symmetry.space_group_name_H-M   'P 1'
#
loop_
_entity.id
_entity.type
_entity.pdbx_description
1 polymer ?
#
loop_
_entity_poly.entity_id
_entity_poly.type
_entity_poly.pdbx_seq_one_letter_code
_entity_poly.pdbx_strand_id
1 'polypeptide(L)'
;MQTAGGAGRFYLMEGRRVRFLFVIPILLFILMAQKARRQSNNSSGEQTTAQQTIASGKRSTKNLSPAASAWVESTLRKMTLSEKIGQLLFTTYYGGFTSTDSPAYQQLLHDVQDLHVGGFIVITHGSPLGIVKSQAYPTAVLANQLQAKSKLPLLIGADFERGTAMRYDEGTSFPTAMAVAAGGNPKDAYTMGQITALEARATGINWVYAPDSDVNNNPANPIINTRSFGENPQRVAEFVSAFIKGVEDHGALATAKHFPGHGDTAADSHVDLPVISASRERLEHLELVPFRAAIAAGVDSIMTGHLSVPALEPDPNTPATLSPKILQGLLRKELGYRGLIVTDAMDMGGITVRYAPGEAAVRAVAAGVDCVLMPPVPDAAFEALQGAVKAGRISKQRLDESVRHILEAKARLGLNKNRLVDVNALNHKFGSAAWQNEAQEISDRGVTLLRDTPHRLPLDGTRPSRALLLALYADPEPYPGEDLERELRSRFDSVTTLRADTRFVNASTLKVPPPDTYDAALVAFFVRVSDRKGNVDVPPEQAALAEQVYKTGKPVITVGFGSPYLIERFPQAETWLAAFGISDVAQISVARALFGDIPVRGHLPVTVPGVDLKAGFGIEVQANPMTLQPMDVRADGQLRPAYEVIEKAIKDKAFPGATLAVGFRDKVAIHAFGKLTYDAKSPAVKPTTMYDIASLTKVLVTTTLVAKLAEGDFAVPLDLDTKIERYLPEWASGPQPEWRHRVTVRHLLTHTSGLPPFREYWRASKSKQDTLEKIFAEPLEYEPGTKEVYSDLGIILMAEIIERLTGRKLDDLANSFIFSPLGMKDSMYKPPKKLWPTIAPTEVDNNYRHRLIQGEVHDENAYAIGGVSGHAGVFGTAPDLAAFCQMLLNGGTYAHQRILRRATVAQFTTPQQLSGATRTLGWAVPTPGGLSGHYFSEHSFGHTGFTGTSIWIDPDRQLFVVFLTNRVHPTRENQKIQQVRRDLHDAVMQALGFATAAAPVK
;
A
#
# COMPACT_ATOMS: atom_id res chain seq x y z
N MET A 1 -28.64 28.85 38.90
CA MET A 1 -28.71 29.01 40.37
C MET A 1 -27.86 27.91 40.99
N GLN A 2 -27.06 28.12 42.04
CA GLN A 2 -26.80 29.33 42.83
C GLN A 2 -25.33 29.80 42.69
N THR A 3 -24.98 30.93 43.29
CA THR A 3 -23.67 31.59 43.18
C THR A 3 -23.15 32.11 44.53
N ALA A 4 -21.90 31.80 44.86
CA ALA A 4 -20.97 32.53 45.73
C ALA A 4 -19.57 31.95 45.44
N GLY A 5 -18.44 32.66 45.39
CA GLY A 5 -18.07 34.02 45.82
C GLY A 5 -16.73 33.93 46.57
N GLY A 6 -15.78 34.88 46.54
CA GLY A 6 -15.66 36.13 45.80
C GLY A 6 -14.58 37.03 46.45
N ALA A 7 -13.67 37.64 45.66
CA ALA A 7 -12.44 38.36 46.11
C ALA A 7 -11.41 37.48 46.86
N GLY A 8 -10.11 37.83 47.00
CA GLY A 8 -9.25 38.95 46.57
C GLY A 8 -7.83 38.74 47.16
N ARG A 9 -6.78 39.58 47.01
CA ARG A 9 -6.56 40.83 46.24
C ARG A 9 -5.03 41.18 46.28
N PHE A 10 -4.52 41.90 45.26
CA PHE A 10 -3.25 42.67 45.21
C PHE A 10 -1.83 42.05 45.42
N TYR A 11 -1.05 42.11 44.33
CA TYR A 11 0.32 42.66 44.18
C TYR A 11 1.23 42.95 45.40
N LEU A 12 2.50 42.57 45.25
CA LEU A 12 3.64 43.52 45.29
C LEU A 12 4.81 43.02 44.41
N MET A 13 5.74 43.91 44.05
CA MET A 13 6.88 43.66 43.14
C MET A 13 8.24 43.86 43.85
N GLU A 14 9.32 43.65 43.09
CA GLU A 14 10.73 43.98 43.35
C GLU A 14 11.60 42.92 44.09
N GLY A 15 12.88 42.73 43.71
CA GLY A 15 13.54 43.25 42.51
C GLY A 15 15.05 43.04 42.37
N ARG A 16 15.48 42.83 41.12
CA ARG A 16 16.80 43.19 40.50
C ARG A 16 18.13 42.78 41.15
N ARG A 17 18.97 42.11 40.36
CA ARG A 17 20.37 42.51 40.02
C ARG A 17 20.88 41.71 38.79
N VAL A 18 21.89 42.14 38.01
CA VAL A 18 22.02 43.33 37.13
C VAL A 18 23.36 43.25 36.35
N ARG A 19 23.32 43.36 34.99
CA ARG A 19 24.46 43.67 34.04
C ARG A 19 25.59 42.60 33.94
N PHE A 20 26.47 42.48 32.92
CA PHE A 20 26.78 43.17 31.62
C PHE A 20 27.66 42.20 30.72
N LEU A 21 28.33 42.43 29.55
CA LEU A 21 28.60 43.57 28.62
C LEU A 21 29.05 43.10 27.18
N PHE A 22 28.19 43.12 26.13
CA PHE A 22 28.55 43.12 24.67
C PHE A 22 29.42 41.94 24.10
N VAL A 23 29.65 41.68 22.79
CA VAL A 23 29.66 42.45 21.51
C VAL A 23 28.93 41.66 20.37
N ILE A 24 28.69 42.31 19.21
CA ILE A 24 27.86 41.88 18.06
C ILE A 24 28.71 41.33 16.88
N PRO A 25 28.13 40.65 15.86
CA PRO A 25 27.69 41.42 14.68
C PRO A 25 26.34 41.02 14.06
N ILE A 26 25.52 42.07 13.92
CA ILE A 26 24.55 42.32 12.85
C ILE A 26 25.05 41.85 11.49
N LEU A 27 24.24 41.02 10.79
CA LEU A 27 24.14 41.04 9.33
C LEU A 27 22.82 40.43 8.78
N LEU A 28 22.30 39.34 9.38
CA LEU A 28 21.18 38.59 8.78
C LEU A 28 19.79 39.26 8.89
N PHE A 29 19.53 40.10 9.90
CA PHE A 29 18.15 40.50 10.23
C PHE A 29 17.49 41.52 9.27
N ILE A 30 18.27 42.24 8.46
CA ILE A 30 17.74 43.27 7.55
C ILE A 30 17.07 42.64 6.30
N LEU A 31 17.54 41.47 5.86
CA LEU A 31 17.06 40.81 4.64
C LEU A 31 15.67 40.16 4.78
N MET A 32 15.24 39.78 5.99
CA MET A 32 13.90 39.21 6.19
C MET A 32 12.81 40.29 6.38
N ALA A 33 13.15 41.42 7.02
CA ALA A 33 12.19 42.48 7.31
C ALA A 33 11.62 43.17 6.06
N GLN A 34 12.38 43.24 4.96
CA GLN A 34 11.90 43.81 3.69
C GLN A 34 11.01 42.86 2.87
N LYS A 35 11.08 41.54 3.10
CA LYS A 35 10.27 40.57 2.35
C LYS A 35 8.84 40.47 2.88
N ALA A 36 8.66 40.49 4.21
CA ALA A 36 7.33 40.47 4.84
C ALA A 36 6.53 41.77 4.60
N ARG A 37 7.19 42.93 4.51
CA ARG A 37 6.52 44.24 4.31
C ARG A 37 6.06 44.53 2.87
N ARG A 38 6.26 43.59 1.93
CA ARG A 38 5.77 43.69 0.54
C ARG A 38 4.54 42.81 0.26
N GLN A 39 3.94 42.24 1.29
CA GLN A 39 2.85 41.26 1.21
C GLN A 39 1.62 41.59 2.07
N SER A 40 1.55 42.78 2.67
CA SER A 40 0.45 43.18 3.59
C SER A 40 -0.38 44.40 3.16
N ASN A 41 -0.12 44.97 1.97
CA ASN A 41 -0.86 46.12 1.44
C ASN A 41 -1.53 45.76 0.10
N ASN A 42 -2.65 45.02 0.18
CA ASN A 42 -3.83 45.12 -0.71
C ASN A 42 -4.86 44.06 -0.27
N SER A 43 -5.66 44.38 0.76
CA SER A 43 -6.70 43.48 1.28
C SER A 43 -7.87 44.26 1.91
N SER A 44 -8.35 45.29 1.21
CA SER A 44 -9.51 46.09 1.58
C SER A 44 -10.00 46.92 0.37
N GLY A 45 -10.80 46.33 -0.52
CA GLY A 45 -11.26 47.07 -1.70
C GLY A 45 -11.95 46.32 -2.85
N GLU A 46 -12.16 44.99 -2.78
CA GLU A 46 -12.80 44.23 -3.88
C GLU A 46 -14.03 43.43 -3.43
N GLN A 47 -15.16 44.12 -3.28
CA GLN A 47 -16.50 43.51 -3.22
C GLN A 47 -17.46 44.19 -4.22
N THR A 48 -16.98 44.57 -5.41
CA THR A 48 -17.83 45.17 -6.48
C THR A 48 -17.31 44.98 -7.91
N THR A 49 -16.50 43.94 -8.20
CA THR A 49 -15.83 43.77 -9.52
C THR A 49 -15.95 42.38 -10.16
N ALA A 50 -16.73 41.46 -9.59
CA ALA A 50 -16.86 40.07 -10.07
C ALA A 50 -17.64 39.87 -11.40
N GLN A 51 -17.97 40.95 -12.13
CA GLN A 51 -18.77 40.90 -13.37
C GLN A 51 -18.16 41.69 -14.54
N GLN A 52 -16.82 41.79 -14.67
CA GLN A 52 -16.23 42.37 -15.90
C GLN A 52 -14.80 41.94 -16.30
N THR A 53 -14.42 40.67 -16.07
CA THR A 53 -13.10 40.13 -16.45
C THR A 53 -13.12 38.87 -17.34
N ILE A 54 -14.13 38.74 -18.21
CA ILE A 54 -14.12 37.75 -19.32
C ILE A 54 -13.65 38.45 -20.61
N ALA A 55 -12.35 38.79 -20.67
CA ALA A 55 -11.75 39.38 -21.87
C ALA A 55 -10.25 39.03 -22.04
N SER A 56 -9.87 38.59 -23.24
CA SER A 56 -8.50 38.57 -23.77
C SER A 56 -7.41 37.75 -23.05
N GLY A 57 -7.75 36.62 -22.42
CA GLY A 57 -6.76 35.57 -22.14
C GLY A 57 -6.11 35.07 -23.46
N LYS A 58 -4.80 35.32 -23.64
CA LYS A 58 -4.09 34.88 -24.86
C LYS A 58 -3.99 33.35 -24.91
N ARG A 59 -4.57 32.76 -25.96
CA ARG A 59 -4.56 31.30 -26.20
C ARG A 59 -3.14 30.73 -26.21
N SER A 60 -2.89 29.74 -25.34
CA SER A 60 -1.72 28.88 -25.42
C SER A 60 -2.04 27.60 -26.21
N THR A 61 -2.23 27.73 -27.53
CA THR A 61 -2.08 26.56 -28.40
C THR A 61 -0.61 26.12 -28.36
N LYS A 62 -0.33 24.83 -28.12
CA LYS A 62 1.03 24.26 -28.19
C LYS A 62 1.52 24.29 -29.65
N ASN A 63 1.95 25.46 -30.11
CA ASN A 63 2.32 25.71 -31.50
C ASN A 63 3.49 24.80 -31.91
N LEU A 64 3.34 24.10 -33.03
CA LEU A 64 4.38 23.24 -33.58
C LEU A 64 5.63 24.03 -33.95
N SER A 65 6.81 23.41 -33.74
CA SER A 65 8.07 23.95 -34.26
C SER A 65 8.00 24.11 -35.79
N PRO A 66 8.69 25.10 -36.40
CA PRO A 66 8.63 25.32 -37.85
C PRO A 66 8.95 24.08 -38.71
N ALA A 67 9.87 23.23 -38.24
CA ALA A 67 10.19 21.97 -38.90
C ALA A 67 9.06 20.91 -38.80
N ALA A 68 8.30 20.90 -37.70
CA ALA A 68 7.12 20.06 -37.55
C ALA A 68 5.98 20.56 -38.45
N SER A 69 5.69 21.86 -38.49
CA SER A 69 4.69 22.45 -39.39
C SER A 69 5.05 22.22 -40.86
N ALA A 70 6.33 22.37 -41.23
CA ALA A 70 6.81 22.08 -42.58
C ALA A 70 6.69 20.59 -42.93
N TRP A 71 6.88 19.67 -41.97
CA TRP A 71 6.63 18.23 -42.18
C TRP A 71 5.15 17.92 -42.38
N VAL A 72 4.24 18.48 -41.56
CA VAL A 72 2.78 18.32 -41.71
C VAL A 72 2.35 18.75 -43.12
N GLU A 73 2.71 19.97 -43.50
CA GLU A 73 2.32 20.57 -44.78
C GLU A 73 2.97 19.90 -46.00
N SER A 74 4.23 19.44 -45.88
CA SER A 74 4.90 18.67 -46.95
C SER A 74 4.31 17.26 -47.10
N THR A 75 3.88 16.64 -46.01
CA THR A 75 3.25 15.31 -46.01
C THR A 75 1.84 15.38 -46.61
N LEU A 76 0.98 16.28 -46.11
CA LEU A 76 -0.40 16.45 -46.56
C LEU A 76 -0.52 16.73 -48.08
N ARG A 77 0.43 17.49 -48.65
CA ARG A 77 0.49 17.75 -50.10
C ARG A 77 0.94 16.55 -50.94
N LYS A 78 1.62 15.57 -50.36
CA LYS A 78 2.14 14.37 -51.06
C LYS A 78 1.22 13.16 -50.95
N MET A 79 0.29 13.16 -50.00
CA MET A 79 -0.64 12.05 -49.79
C MET A 79 -1.71 11.97 -50.89
N THR A 80 -1.90 10.76 -51.40
CA THR A 80 -3.03 10.36 -52.25
C THR A 80 -4.37 10.47 -51.53
N LEU A 81 -5.49 10.38 -52.27
CA LEU A 81 -6.82 10.28 -51.65
C LEU A 81 -6.92 9.06 -50.72
N SER A 82 -6.41 7.90 -51.15
CA SER A 82 -6.42 6.67 -50.34
C SER A 82 -5.71 6.86 -49.00
N GLU A 83 -4.49 7.41 -49.00
CA GLU A 83 -3.76 7.70 -47.75
C GLU A 83 -4.51 8.71 -46.88
N LYS A 84 -5.16 9.71 -47.47
CA LYS A 84 -5.95 10.70 -46.71
C LYS A 84 -7.20 10.11 -46.07
N ILE A 85 -7.90 9.20 -46.75
CA ILE A 85 -9.02 8.45 -46.14
C ILE A 85 -8.52 7.53 -45.04
N GLY A 86 -7.45 6.77 -45.31
CA GLY A 86 -6.85 5.83 -44.36
C GLY A 86 -6.48 6.49 -43.04
N GLN A 87 -5.88 7.69 -43.08
CA GLN A 87 -5.51 8.42 -41.87
C GLN A 87 -6.69 8.78 -40.95
N LEU A 88 -7.95 8.71 -41.42
CA LEU A 88 -9.13 8.93 -40.57
C LEU A 88 -9.52 7.67 -39.77
N LEU A 89 -9.03 6.48 -40.12
CA LEU A 89 -9.48 5.21 -39.55
C LEU A 89 -8.57 4.72 -38.42
N PHE A 90 -9.19 4.22 -37.34
CA PHE A 90 -8.51 3.73 -36.15
C PHE A 90 -9.10 2.37 -35.73
N THR A 91 -8.42 1.28 -36.07
CA THR A 91 -8.88 -0.10 -35.86
C THR A 91 -8.33 -0.69 -34.56
N THR A 92 -8.69 -1.94 -34.23
CA THR A 92 -8.31 -2.58 -32.96
C THR A 92 -7.07 -3.47 -33.10
N TYR A 93 -6.22 -3.55 -32.07
CA TYR A 93 -5.39 -4.74 -31.88
C TYR A 93 -5.32 -5.18 -30.41
N TYR A 94 -4.99 -6.45 -30.20
CA TYR A 94 -4.75 -7.03 -28.88
C TYR A 94 -3.25 -7.26 -28.68
N GLY A 95 -2.72 -6.74 -27.59
CA GLY A 95 -1.29 -6.73 -27.29
C GLY A 95 -0.79 -8.01 -26.63
N GLY A 96 -1.16 -9.18 -27.14
CA GLY A 96 -0.61 -10.48 -26.75
C GLY A 96 0.37 -11.04 -27.80
N PHE A 97 0.98 -12.20 -27.51
CA PHE A 97 1.77 -12.91 -28.51
C PHE A 97 0.90 -13.24 -29.73
N THR A 98 1.28 -12.69 -30.89
CA THR A 98 0.56 -12.84 -32.15
C THR A 98 1.55 -13.31 -33.22
N SER A 99 1.38 -14.53 -33.72
CA SER A 99 2.27 -15.09 -34.74
C SER A 99 2.10 -14.39 -36.09
N THR A 100 3.17 -14.19 -36.85
CA THR A 100 3.17 -13.36 -38.07
C THR A 100 2.43 -14.00 -39.25
N ASP A 101 2.13 -15.29 -39.19
CA ASP A 101 1.31 -16.06 -40.12
C ASP A 101 -0.18 -16.10 -39.72
N SER A 102 -0.53 -15.64 -38.51
CA SER A 102 -1.91 -15.68 -38.02
C SER A 102 -2.84 -14.72 -38.80
N PRO A 103 -4.13 -15.07 -39.02
CA PRO A 103 -5.09 -14.18 -39.66
C PRO A 103 -5.22 -12.82 -38.97
N ALA A 104 -5.11 -12.79 -37.63
CA ALA A 104 -5.11 -11.55 -36.86
C ALA A 104 -3.93 -10.63 -37.25
N TYR A 105 -2.71 -11.18 -37.35
CA TYR A 105 -1.56 -10.39 -37.80
C TYR A 105 -1.71 -9.91 -39.25
N GLN A 106 -2.22 -10.77 -40.14
CA GLN A 106 -2.43 -10.42 -41.55
C GLN A 106 -3.49 -9.32 -41.72
N GLN A 107 -4.55 -9.27 -40.90
CA GLN A 107 -5.47 -8.14 -40.86
C GLN A 107 -4.75 -6.85 -40.43
N LEU A 108 -3.92 -6.88 -39.38
CA LEU A 108 -3.16 -5.71 -38.95
C LEU A 108 -2.15 -5.24 -40.02
N LEU A 109 -1.64 -6.16 -40.86
CA LEU A 109 -0.84 -5.79 -42.04
C LEU A 109 -1.69 -5.10 -43.10
N HIS A 110 -2.85 -5.66 -43.44
CA HIS A 110 -3.79 -5.08 -44.41
C HIS A 110 -4.22 -3.67 -44.00
N ASP A 111 -4.64 -3.48 -42.74
CA ASP A 111 -4.98 -2.17 -42.17
C ASP A 111 -3.86 -1.14 -42.38
N VAL A 112 -2.61 -1.53 -42.10
CA VAL A 112 -1.44 -0.65 -42.23
C VAL A 112 -1.03 -0.41 -43.69
N GLN A 113 -1.03 -1.45 -44.52
CA GLN A 113 -0.39 -1.44 -45.82
C GLN A 113 -1.34 -1.06 -46.96
N ASP A 114 -2.61 -1.48 -46.89
CA ASP A 114 -3.61 -1.30 -47.95
C ASP A 114 -4.64 -0.22 -47.58
N LEU A 115 -5.20 -0.27 -46.37
CA LEU A 115 -6.13 0.76 -45.86
C LEU A 115 -5.41 2.03 -45.35
N HIS A 116 -4.10 1.96 -45.14
CA HIS A 116 -3.26 3.07 -44.68
C HIS A 116 -3.75 3.75 -43.37
N VAL A 117 -4.17 2.96 -42.37
CA VAL A 117 -4.84 3.47 -41.15
C VAL A 117 -4.10 4.62 -40.43
N GLY A 118 -4.88 5.50 -39.81
CA GLY A 118 -4.40 6.58 -38.97
C GLY A 118 -3.74 6.09 -37.69
N GLY A 119 -4.23 4.98 -37.16
CA GLY A 119 -3.74 4.41 -35.93
C GLY A 119 -4.53 3.20 -35.46
N PHE A 120 -4.35 2.86 -34.19
CA PHE A 120 -5.01 1.74 -33.53
C PHE A 120 -5.49 2.09 -32.11
N ILE A 121 -6.41 1.29 -31.59
CA ILE A 121 -6.70 1.17 -30.16
C ILE A 121 -6.32 -0.23 -29.65
N VAL A 122 -5.66 -0.28 -28.48
CA VAL A 122 -5.38 -1.54 -27.77
C VAL A 122 -6.59 -1.96 -26.95
N ILE A 123 -7.09 -3.16 -27.25
CA ILE A 123 -8.29 -3.73 -26.64
C ILE A 123 -7.99 -4.87 -25.66
N THR A 124 -9.03 -5.29 -24.95
CA THR A 124 -9.08 -6.48 -24.08
C THR A 124 -10.07 -7.48 -24.69
N HIS A 125 -9.83 -8.79 -24.54
CA HIS A 125 -10.72 -9.81 -25.07
C HIS A 125 -11.66 -10.37 -23.99
N GLY A 126 -12.90 -10.70 -24.37
CA GLY A 126 -13.79 -11.50 -23.54
C GLY A 126 -13.48 -12.99 -23.65
N SER A 127 -13.56 -13.72 -22.55
CA SER A 127 -13.41 -15.19 -22.49
C SER A 127 -14.41 -15.79 -21.50
N PRO A 128 -14.62 -17.12 -21.50
CA PRO A 128 -15.44 -17.79 -20.48
C PRO A 128 -14.95 -17.57 -19.05
N LEU A 129 -13.65 -17.33 -18.86
CA LEU A 129 -13.04 -17.09 -17.55
C LEU A 129 -13.09 -15.62 -17.12
N GLY A 130 -13.22 -14.66 -18.03
CA GLY A 130 -13.26 -13.24 -17.71
C GLY A 130 -12.70 -12.37 -18.83
N ILE A 131 -12.25 -11.17 -18.49
CA ILE A 131 -11.54 -10.31 -19.43
C ILE A 131 -10.06 -10.72 -19.47
N VAL A 132 -9.58 -11.10 -20.66
CA VAL A 132 -8.15 -11.29 -20.93
C VAL A 132 -7.57 -9.95 -21.36
N LYS A 133 -6.54 -9.49 -20.67
CA LYS A 133 -5.91 -8.20 -20.94
C LYS A 133 -4.74 -8.34 -21.91
N SER A 134 -4.32 -7.23 -22.51
CA SER A 134 -3.08 -7.17 -23.28
C SER A 134 -1.86 -7.28 -22.35
N GLN A 135 -0.66 -7.42 -22.88
CA GLN A 135 0.58 -7.52 -22.10
C GLN A 135 1.59 -6.46 -22.55
N ALA A 136 2.33 -5.87 -21.61
CA ALA A 136 3.16 -4.70 -21.87
C ALA A 136 4.25 -4.97 -22.93
N TYR A 137 4.94 -6.10 -22.81
CA TYR A 137 6.02 -6.50 -23.72
C TYR A 137 5.53 -6.82 -25.15
N PRO A 138 4.55 -7.73 -25.37
CA PRO A 138 4.04 -7.98 -26.72
C PRO A 138 3.37 -6.75 -27.34
N THR A 139 2.71 -5.88 -26.55
CA THR A 139 2.19 -4.60 -27.05
C THR A 139 3.28 -3.71 -27.63
N ALA A 140 4.41 -3.55 -26.92
CA ALA A 140 5.54 -2.74 -27.37
C ALA A 140 6.21 -3.32 -28.63
N VAL A 141 6.35 -4.65 -28.70
CA VAL A 141 6.90 -5.34 -29.88
C VAL A 141 5.97 -5.18 -31.09
N LEU A 142 4.66 -5.40 -30.93
CA LEU A 142 3.68 -5.26 -32.01
C LEU A 142 3.55 -3.81 -32.48
N ALA A 143 3.51 -2.84 -31.56
CA ALA A 143 3.56 -1.41 -31.86
C ALA A 143 4.79 -1.07 -32.74
N ASN A 144 5.98 -1.54 -32.36
CA ASN A 144 7.20 -1.34 -33.14
C ASN A 144 7.12 -1.97 -34.55
N GLN A 145 6.55 -3.18 -34.68
CA GLN A 145 6.39 -3.83 -35.99
C GLN A 145 5.43 -3.08 -36.92
N LEU A 146 4.27 -2.65 -36.40
CA LEU A 146 3.28 -1.89 -37.17
C LEU A 146 3.82 -0.50 -37.54
N GLN A 147 4.51 0.17 -36.61
CA GLN A 147 5.20 1.44 -36.88
C GLN A 147 6.31 1.27 -37.94
N ALA A 148 7.08 0.19 -37.92
CA ALA A 148 8.13 -0.05 -38.91
C ALA A 148 7.56 -0.29 -40.32
N LYS A 149 6.42 -0.99 -40.43
CA LYS A 149 5.76 -1.30 -41.71
C LYS A 149 4.93 -0.14 -42.27
N SER A 150 4.41 0.75 -41.42
CA SER A 150 3.58 1.86 -41.87
C SER A 150 4.38 2.97 -42.56
N LYS A 151 3.84 3.49 -43.67
CA LYS A 151 4.42 4.59 -44.45
C LYS A 151 4.40 5.94 -43.71
N LEU A 152 3.39 6.14 -42.86
CA LEU A 152 3.26 7.30 -41.96
C LEU A 152 3.37 6.82 -40.50
N PRO A 153 3.75 7.67 -39.54
CA PRO A 153 3.73 7.27 -38.13
C PRO A 153 2.28 6.96 -37.71
N LEU A 154 2.05 5.85 -37.01
CA LEU A 154 0.74 5.51 -36.44
C LEU A 154 0.54 6.26 -35.12
N LEU A 155 -0.69 6.72 -34.86
CA LEU A 155 -1.11 6.97 -33.48
C LEU A 155 -1.57 5.64 -32.87
N ILE A 156 -1.38 5.43 -31.57
CA ILE A 156 -1.86 4.22 -30.88
C ILE A 156 -2.42 4.63 -29.53
N GLY A 157 -3.66 4.25 -29.23
CA GLY A 157 -4.36 4.64 -28.01
C GLY A 157 -4.90 3.48 -27.17
N ALA A 158 -5.35 3.80 -25.96
CA ALA A 158 -6.00 2.87 -25.03
C ALA A 158 -6.82 3.64 -23.97
N ASP A 159 -7.88 3.02 -23.45
CA ASP A 159 -8.56 3.52 -22.24
C ASP A 159 -7.74 3.18 -21.00
N PHE A 160 -7.10 4.18 -20.42
CA PHE A 160 -6.37 4.08 -19.16
C PHE A 160 -7.00 4.98 -18.09
N GLU A 161 -8.33 4.89 -17.93
CA GLU A 161 -9.12 5.66 -16.95
C GLU A 161 -8.75 5.36 -15.49
N ARG A 162 -8.04 4.25 -15.23
CA ARG A 162 -7.52 3.85 -13.91
C ARG A 162 -6.10 3.28 -13.99
N GLY A 163 -5.25 3.93 -14.77
CA GLY A 163 -3.88 3.47 -15.05
C GLY A 163 -3.81 2.42 -16.14
N THR A 164 -2.59 1.96 -16.44
CA THR A 164 -2.36 1.06 -17.58
C THR A 164 -2.84 -0.37 -17.33
N ALA A 165 -2.88 -0.79 -16.06
CA ALA A 165 -3.49 -2.05 -15.60
C ALA A 165 -5.00 -2.18 -15.92
N MET A 166 -5.65 -1.13 -16.45
CA MET A 166 -7.01 -1.20 -17.01
C MET A 166 -7.09 -2.06 -18.29
N ARG A 167 -6.05 -2.03 -19.14
CA ARG A 167 -5.98 -2.81 -20.39
C ARG A 167 -4.80 -3.78 -20.45
N TYR A 168 -3.88 -3.72 -19.49
CA TYR A 168 -2.75 -4.64 -19.36
C TYR A 168 -2.82 -5.55 -18.12
N ASP A 169 -2.28 -6.77 -18.23
CA ASP A 169 -2.03 -7.66 -17.10
C ASP A 169 -1.08 -7.00 -16.09
N GLU A 170 -0.06 -6.29 -16.58
CA GLU A 170 0.96 -5.60 -15.78
C GLU A 170 0.79 -4.07 -15.79
N GLY A 171 1.53 -3.34 -14.94
CA GLY A 171 1.55 -1.86 -14.91
C GLY A 171 0.86 -1.28 -13.68
N THR A 172 0.80 0.05 -13.58
CA THR A 172 0.27 0.71 -12.38
C THR A 172 -1.26 0.70 -12.35
N SER A 173 -1.81 0.23 -11.23
CA SER A 173 -3.25 0.14 -10.98
C SER A 173 -3.71 1.28 -10.07
N PHE A 174 -4.64 2.10 -10.54
CA PHE A 174 -5.19 3.23 -9.77
C PHE A 174 -6.62 2.93 -9.27
N PRO A 175 -7.09 3.65 -8.23
CA PRO A 175 -8.51 3.73 -7.92
C PRO A 175 -9.29 4.41 -9.06
N THR A 176 -10.62 4.32 -9.01
CA THR A 176 -11.52 5.01 -9.95
C THR A 176 -11.50 6.52 -9.73
N ALA A 177 -11.88 7.29 -10.76
CA ALA A 177 -11.93 8.76 -10.69
C ALA A 177 -12.76 9.26 -9.49
N MET A 178 -13.86 8.58 -9.16
CA MET A 178 -14.69 8.93 -8.00
C MET A 178 -13.96 8.75 -6.66
N ALA A 179 -13.11 7.72 -6.51
CA ALA A 179 -12.25 7.57 -5.33
C ALA A 179 -11.12 8.63 -5.30
N VAL A 180 -10.52 8.97 -6.45
CA VAL A 180 -9.54 10.07 -6.54
C VAL A 180 -10.18 11.40 -6.13
N ALA A 181 -11.42 11.64 -6.54
CA ALA A 181 -12.21 12.81 -6.13
C ALA A 181 -12.57 12.79 -4.64
N ALA A 182 -12.88 11.62 -4.08
CA ALA A 182 -13.19 11.47 -2.66
C ALA A 182 -12.00 11.83 -1.74
N GLY A 183 -10.76 11.65 -2.23
CA GLY A 183 -9.54 12.17 -1.58
C GLY A 183 -9.37 13.70 -1.65
N GLY A 184 -10.25 14.41 -2.36
CA GLY A 184 -10.40 15.88 -2.34
C GLY A 184 -9.38 16.70 -3.12
N ASN A 185 -8.24 16.12 -3.50
CA ASN A 185 -7.06 16.81 -4.03
C ASN A 185 -6.82 16.57 -5.55
N PRO A 186 -7.05 17.58 -6.43
CA PRO A 186 -6.81 17.44 -7.87
C PRO A 186 -5.37 17.09 -8.26
N LYS A 187 -4.36 17.33 -7.39
CA LYS A 187 -2.98 16.88 -7.67
C LYS A 187 -2.90 15.36 -7.85
N ASP A 188 -3.74 14.59 -7.18
CA ASP A 188 -3.74 13.13 -7.26
C ASP A 188 -4.15 12.66 -8.67
N ALA A 189 -5.10 13.35 -9.31
CA ALA A 189 -5.44 13.13 -10.73
C ALA A 189 -4.33 13.56 -11.69
N TYR A 190 -3.56 14.61 -11.38
CA TYR A 190 -2.35 14.96 -12.15
C TYR A 190 -1.28 13.87 -12.05
N THR A 191 -0.98 13.36 -10.85
CA THR A 191 -0.02 12.25 -10.65
C THR A 191 -0.47 10.99 -11.39
N MET A 192 -1.76 10.65 -11.31
CA MET A 192 -2.38 9.56 -12.04
C MET A 192 -2.22 9.70 -13.55
N GLY A 193 -2.49 10.88 -14.12
CA GLY A 193 -2.28 11.17 -15.54
C GLY A 193 -0.81 11.09 -15.96
N GLN A 194 0.10 11.62 -15.12
CA GLN A 194 1.55 11.57 -15.31
C GLN A 194 2.07 10.13 -15.41
N ILE A 195 1.76 9.29 -14.42
CA ILE A 195 2.23 7.89 -14.39
C ILE A 195 1.62 7.10 -15.56
N THR A 196 0.32 7.28 -15.82
CA THR A 196 -0.38 6.66 -16.95
C THR A 196 0.28 7.00 -18.28
N ALA A 197 0.65 8.27 -18.52
CA ALA A 197 1.31 8.68 -19.75
C ALA A 197 2.76 8.15 -19.86
N LEU A 198 3.52 8.11 -18.77
CA LEU A 198 4.87 7.55 -18.76
C LEU A 198 4.87 6.06 -19.10
N GLU A 199 3.98 5.27 -18.49
CA GLU A 199 3.81 3.85 -18.78
C GLU A 199 3.30 3.61 -20.21
N ALA A 200 2.28 4.36 -20.65
CA ALA A 200 1.76 4.31 -22.01
C ALA A 200 2.86 4.58 -23.06
N ARG A 201 3.64 5.66 -22.89
CA ARG A 201 4.74 6.01 -23.80
C ARG A 201 5.86 4.97 -23.81
N ALA A 202 6.01 4.15 -22.76
CA ALA A 202 6.97 3.06 -22.73
C ALA A 202 6.52 1.85 -23.57
N THR A 203 5.22 1.52 -23.61
CA THR A 203 4.66 0.44 -24.44
C THR A 203 4.32 0.86 -25.87
N GLY A 204 4.61 2.10 -26.26
CA GLY A 204 4.34 2.66 -27.59
C GLY A 204 2.96 3.32 -27.75
N ILE A 205 2.11 3.22 -26.73
CA ILE A 205 0.84 3.96 -26.65
C ILE A 205 1.16 5.44 -26.49
N ASN A 206 0.43 6.28 -27.21
CA ASN A 206 0.69 7.71 -27.32
C ASN A 206 -0.57 8.57 -27.21
N TRP A 207 -1.75 7.94 -27.13
CA TRP A 207 -3.04 8.58 -26.96
C TRP A 207 -3.81 7.93 -25.81
N VAL A 208 -4.03 8.66 -24.72
CA VAL A 208 -4.79 8.18 -23.56
C VAL A 208 -6.25 8.56 -23.75
N TYR A 209 -7.15 7.58 -23.82
CA TYR A 209 -8.60 7.82 -23.92
C TYR A 209 -9.23 8.08 -22.54
N ALA A 210 -8.65 9.04 -21.83
CA ALA A 210 -9.06 9.54 -20.51
C ALA A 210 -8.59 11.01 -20.36
N PRO A 211 -9.24 11.83 -19.49
CA PRO A 211 -10.19 11.45 -18.46
C PRO A 211 -11.65 11.40 -18.97
N ASP A 212 -12.43 10.53 -18.33
CA ASP A 212 -13.87 10.75 -18.26
C ASP A 212 -14.12 12.13 -17.64
N SER A 213 -14.95 12.92 -18.33
CA SER A 213 -15.23 14.32 -18.08
C SER A 213 -16.73 14.56 -17.89
N ASP A 214 -17.51 13.49 -17.78
CA ASP A 214 -18.95 13.56 -17.55
C ASP A 214 -19.23 13.84 -16.07
N VAL A 215 -20.30 14.58 -15.79
CA VAL A 215 -20.73 14.92 -14.42
C VAL A 215 -21.80 13.93 -14.00
N ASN A 216 -21.52 13.05 -13.02
CA ASN A 216 -22.45 11.99 -12.64
C ASN A 216 -23.55 12.54 -11.72
N ASN A 217 -24.52 13.23 -12.30
CA ASN A 217 -25.69 13.79 -11.62
C ASN A 217 -26.88 12.80 -11.56
N ASN A 218 -26.80 11.65 -12.23
CA ASN A 218 -27.82 10.58 -12.20
C ASN A 218 -27.26 9.33 -11.49
N PRO A 219 -27.75 8.99 -10.26
CA PRO A 219 -27.33 7.80 -9.53
C PRO A 219 -27.56 6.47 -10.28
N ALA A 220 -28.58 6.41 -11.13
CA ALA A 220 -28.93 5.21 -11.90
C ALA A 220 -28.13 5.06 -13.21
N ASN A 221 -27.17 5.95 -13.48
CA ASN A 221 -26.34 5.84 -14.69
C ASN A 221 -25.54 4.53 -14.67
N PRO A 222 -25.72 3.63 -15.66
CA PRO A 222 -25.12 2.30 -15.65
C PRO A 222 -23.69 2.27 -16.20
N ILE A 223 -23.24 3.34 -16.85
CA ILE A 223 -22.03 3.34 -17.68
C ILE A 223 -21.00 4.44 -17.33
N ILE A 224 -21.41 5.53 -16.67
CA ILE A 224 -20.50 6.56 -16.13
C ILE A 224 -20.21 6.25 -14.65
N ASN A 225 -21.14 6.59 -13.75
CA ASN A 225 -21.08 6.25 -12.33
C ASN A 225 -19.69 6.58 -11.73
N THR A 226 -18.97 5.60 -11.17
CA THR A 226 -17.65 5.83 -10.55
C THR A 226 -16.50 6.18 -11.51
N ARG A 227 -16.71 6.16 -12.84
CA ARG A 227 -15.76 6.69 -13.85
C ARG A 227 -15.69 8.22 -13.83
N SER A 228 -16.75 8.90 -13.38
CA SER A 228 -16.76 10.34 -13.17
C SER A 228 -16.07 10.74 -11.86
N PHE A 229 -15.54 11.96 -11.81
CA PHE A 229 -15.07 12.59 -10.57
C PHE A 229 -16.20 13.09 -9.64
N GLY A 230 -17.48 13.02 -10.03
CA GLY A 230 -18.61 13.34 -9.14
C GLY A 230 -19.75 14.15 -9.76
N GLU A 231 -20.62 14.71 -8.91
CA GLU A 231 -21.82 15.45 -9.34
C GLU A 231 -21.62 16.97 -9.45
N ASN A 232 -20.55 17.52 -8.87
CA ASN A 232 -20.28 18.96 -8.89
C ASN A 232 -19.50 19.36 -10.17
N PRO A 233 -20.08 20.13 -11.12
CA PRO A 233 -19.46 20.38 -12.41
C PRO A 233 -18.16 21.17 -12.33
N GLN A 234 -18.02 22.09 -11.36
CA GLN A 234 -16.76 22.84 -11.15
C GLN A 234 -15.67 21.94 -10.57
N ARG A 235 -16.02 21.04 -9.64
CA ARG A 235 -15.05 20.11 -9.05
C ARG A 235 -14.60 19.05 -10.07
N VAL A 236 -15.52 18.48 -10.84
CA VAL A 236 -15.19 17.59 -11.99
C VAL A 236 -14.24 18.31 -12.95
N ALA A 237 -14.53 19.56 -13.32
CA ALA A 237 -13.69 20.37 -14.18
C ALA A 237 -12.25 20.57 -13.65
N GLU A 238 -12.04 20.70 -12.33
CA GLU A 238 -10.71 20.79 -11.74
C GLU A 238 -9.92 19.47 -11.85
N PHE A 239 -10.52 18.33 -11.50
CA PHE A 239 -9.86 17.02 -11.58
C PHE A 239 -9.58 16.61 -13.05
N VAL A 240 -10.53 16.85 -13.95
CA VAL A 240 -10.35 16.70 -15.42
C VAL A 240 -9.17 17.54 -15.91
N SER A 241 -9.11 18.82 -15.55
CA SER A 241 -8.01 19.72 -15.92
C SER A 241 -6.65 19.29 -15.36
N ALA A 242 -6.63 18.63 -14.20
CA ALA A 242 -5.42 18.14 -13.58
C ALA A 242 -4.90 16.85 -14.25
N PHE A 243 -5.78 15.88 -14.50
CA PHE A 243 -5.44 14.64 -15.23
C PHE A 243 -4.92 14.94 -16.64
N ILE A 244 -5.61 15.84 -17.37
CA ILE A 244 -5.21 16.27 -18.71
C ILE A 244 -3.77 16.79 -18.69
N LYS A 245 -3.44 17.72 -17.79
CA LYS A 245 -2.07 18.25 -17.65
C LYS A 245 -1.06 17.15 -17.30
N GLY A 246 -1.42 16.24 -16.40
CA GLY A 246 -0.60 15.08 -16.06
C GLY A 246 -0.18 14.29 -17.29
N VAL A 247 -1.12 13.98 -18.18
CA VAL A 247 -0.86 13.26 -19.45
C VAL A 247 -0.10 14.13 -20.47
N GLU A 248 -0.57 15.36 -20.66
CA GLU A 248 -0.12 16.31 -21.68
C GLU A 248 1.30 16.85 -21.46
N ASP A 249 1.73 16.99 -20.21
CA ASP A 249 3.07 17.45 -19.84
C ASP A 249 4.11 16.31 -19.89
N HIS A 250 3.65 15.04 -19.85
CA HIS A 250 4.48 13.84 -19.99
C HIS A 250 4.44 13.22 -21.40
N GLY A 251 3.85 13.94 -22.37
CA GLY A 251 4.04 13.69 -23.80
C GLY A 251 3.16 12.60 -24.41
N ALA A 252 1.99 12.33 -23.84
CA ALA A 252 0.90 11.63 -24.52
C ALA A 252 -0.28 12.60 -24.77
N LEU A 253 -1.18 12.25 -25.70
CA LEU A 253 -2.42 13.02 -25.93
C LEU A 253 -3.45 12.65 -24.86
N ALA A 254 -4.06 13.64 -24.19
CA ALA A 254 -5.22 13.40 -23.33
C ALA A 254 -6.54 13.46 -24.12
N THR A 255 -7.59 12.80 -23.61
CA THR A 255 -8.93 12.78 -24.25
C THR A 255 -10.03 13.03 -23.25
N ALA A 256 -10.68 14.21 -23.31
CA ALA A 256 -11.90 14.45 -22.56
C ALA A 256 -13.10 13.76 -23.24
N LYS A 257 -13.89 12.99 -22.47
CA LYS A 257 -15.03 12.20 -22.98
C LYS A 257 -16.20 12.16 -21.99
N HIS A 258 -17.47 11.96 -22.39
CA HIS A 258 -17.95 11.64 -23.74
C HIS A 258 -18.86 12.80 -24.25
N PHE A 259 -18.29 13.68 -25.07
CA PHE A 259 -18.92 14.96 -25.46
C PHE A 259 -20.26 14.77 -26.21
N PRO A 260 -21.33 15.52 -25.86
CA PRO A 260 -21.35 16.71 -25.01
C PRO A 260 -21.63 16.50 -23.51
N GLY A 261 -21.79 15.27 -23.04
CA GLY A 261 -22.13 14.97 -21.64
C GLY A 261 -23.00 13.72 -21.50
N HIS A 262 -22.44 12.61 -21.01
CA HIS A 262 -23.11 11.31 -20.84
C HIS A 262 -23.64 11.07 -19.42
N GLY A 263 -23.31 11.94 -18.45
CA GLY A 263 -23.51 11.71 -17.01
C GLY A 263 -24.96 11.54 -16.53
N ASP A 264 -25.96 12.02 -17.29
CA ASP A 264 -27.38 11.93 -16.92
C ASP A 264 -28.12 10.73 -17.51
N THR A 265 -27.47 9.89 -18.33
CA THR A 265 -28.17 8.81 -19.06
C THR A 265 -28.61 7.67 -18.14
N ALA A 266 -29.84 7.21 -18.31
CA ALA A 266 -30.36 5.98 -17.68
C ALA A 266 -30.31 4.74 -18.60
N ALA A 267 -29.59 4.83 -19.73
CA ALA A 267 -29.47 3.76 -20.73
C ALA A 267 -28.02 3.67 -21.23
N ASP A 268 -27.59 2.46 -21.59
CA ASP A 268 -26.23 2.17 -22.04
C ASP A 268 -26.08 2.33 -23.56
N SER A 269 -25.18 3.24 -23.98
CA SER A 269 -24.87 3.55 -25.38
C SER A 269 -24.31 2.37 -26.18
N HIS A 270 -23.80 1.34 -25.52
CA HIS A 270 -23.38 0.09 -26.15
C HIS A 270 -24.56 -0.75 -26.64
N VAL A 271 -25.78 -0.49 -26.17
CA VAL A 271 -27.00 -1.28 -26.44
C VAL A 271 -27.99 -0.54 -27.34
N ASP A 272 -28.33 0.72 -27.00
CA ASP A 272 -29.14 1.63 -27.85
C ASP A 272 -28.73 3.09 -27.58
N LEU A 273 -29.22 4.02 -28.40
CA LEU A 273 -28.94 5.46 -28.35
C LEU A 273 -29.55 6.13 -27.10
N PRO A 274 -28.75 6.54 -26.09
CA PRO A 274 -29.28 7.19 -24.89
C PRO A 274 -29.68 8.64 -25.18
N VAL A 275 -30.67 9.14 -24.42
CA VAL A 275 -31.24 10.48 -24.63
C VAL A 275 -30.93 11.40 -23.44
N ILE A 276 -30.33 12.56 -23.73
CA ILE A 276 -30.18 13.67 -22.79
C ILE A 276 -31.29 14.68 -23.05
N SER A 277 -32.38 14.61 -22.27
CA SER A 277 -33.55 15.49 -22.38
C SER A 277 -33.36 16.87 -21.70
N ALA A 278 -32.12 17.27 -21.42
CA ALA A 278 -31.78 18.52 -20.74
C ALA A 278 -32.06 19.76 -21.63
N SER A 279 -32.38 20.89 -21.00
CA SER A 279 -32.45 22.18 -21.69
C SER A 279 -31.05 22.67 -22.08
N ARG A 280 -30.95 23.51 -23.12
CA ARG A 280 -29.67 24.14 -23.51
C ARG A 280 -29.03 24.89 -22.34
N GLU A 281 -29.82 25.57 -21.53
CA GLU A 281 -29.36 26.29 -20.33
C GLU A 281 -28.74 25.35 -19.30
N ARG A 282 -29.32 24.17 -19.05
CA ARG A 282 -28.71 23.17 -18.16
C ARG A 282 -27.38 22.68 -18.72
N LEU A 283 -27.35 22.35 -20.02
CA LEU A 283 -26.13 21.91 -20.72
C LEU A 283 -24.98 22.92 -20.55
N GLU A 284 -25.25 24.23 -20.52
CA GLU A 284 -24.22 25.23 -20.26
C GLU A 284 -23.68 25.22 -18.81
N HIS A 285 -24.52 24.91 -17.81
CA HIS A 285 -24.18 25.05 -16.39
C HIS A 285 -23.72 23.75 -15.72
N LEU A 286 -23.95 22.60 -16.34
CA LEU A 286 -23.56 21.28 -15.83
C LEU A 286 -22.66 20.53 -16.82
N GLU A 287 -23.24 20.02 -17.92
CA GLU A 287 -22.56 19.06 -18.81
C GLU A 287 -21.35 19.66 -19.54
N LEU A 288 -21.44 20.88 -20.06
CA LEU A 288 -20.37 21.52 -20.84
C LEU A 288 -19.26 22.15 -19.99
N VAL A 289 -19.38 22.15 -18.66
CA VAL A 289 -18.42 22.80 -17.75
C VAL A 289 -17.06 22.08 -17.73
N PRO A 290 -16.96 20.75 -17.56
CA PRO A 290 -15.68 20.05 -17.65
C PRO A 290 -15.06 20.10 -19.05
N PHE A 291 -15.85 20.04 -20.11
CA PHE A 291 -15.32 20.17 -21.48
C PHE A 291 -14.73 21.56 -21.75
N ARG A 292 -15.35 22.64 -21.25
CA ARG A 292 -14.74 23.98 -21.28
C ARG A 292 -13.43 24.03 -20.52
N ALA A 293 -13.34 23.39 -19.35
CA ALA A 293 -12.12 23.33 -18.57
C ALA A 293 -11.02 22.50 -19.26
N ALA A 294 -11.36 21.38 -19.89
CA ALA A 294 -10.46 20.58 -20.71
C ALA A 294 -9.90 21.38 -21.91
N ILE A 295 -10.74 22.12 -22.62
CA ILE A 295 -10.33 23.01 -23.72
C ILE A 295 -9.41 24.13 -23.19
N ALA A 296 -9.71 24.70 -22.02
CA ALA A 296 -8.88 25.73 -21.38
C ALA A 296 -7.55 25.18 -20.81
N ALA A 297 -7.52 23.91 -20.40
CA ALA A 297 -6.32 23.19 -20.00
C ALA A 297 -5.42 22.80 -21.19
N GLY A 298 -5.96 22.83 -22.41
CA GLY A 298 -5.24 22.56 -23.65
C GLY A 298 -5.24 21.10 -24.08
N VAL A 299 -6.33 20.36 -23.82
CA VAL A 299 -6.50 18.95 -24.22
C VAL A 299 -6.31 18.75 -25.74
N ASP A 300 -5.50 17.77 -26.14
CA ASP A 300 -5.27 17.48 -27.55
C ASP A 300 -6.41 16.68 -28.23
N SER A 301 -7.25 15.98 -27.46
CA SER A 301 -8.40 15.23 -27.98
C SER A 301 -9.71 15.41 -27.19
N ILE A 302 -10.83 15.34 -27.91
CA ILE A 302 -12.17 15.20 -27.35
C ILE A 302 -12.87 14.05 -28.09
N MET A 303 -13.40 13.10 -27.32
CA MET A 303 -14.21 11.99 -27.82
C MET A 303 -15.69 12.33 -27.70
N THR A 304 -16.47 12.11 -28.76
CA THR A 304 -17.91 12.37 -28.77
C THR A 304 -18.72 11.08 -28.58
N GLY A 305 -19.53 11.07 -27.51
CA GLY A 305 -20.40 9.94 -27.17
C GLY A 305 -21.59 9.83 -28.12
N HIS A 306 -22.07 8.61 -28.32
CA HIS A 306 -23.24 8.32 -29.15
C HIS A 306 -24.54 8.65 -28.41
N LEU A 307 -24.87 9.95 -28.31
CA LEU A 307 -25.96 10.49 -27.50
C LEU A 307 -26.98 11.25 -28.35
N SER A 308 -28.27 11.05 -28.12
CA SER A 308 -29.34 11.91 -28.65
C SER A 308 -29.55 13.09 -27.71
N VAL A 309 -29.45 14.33 -28.22
CA VAL A 309 -29.51 15.55 -27.40
C VAL A 309 -30.43 16.58 -28.06
N PRO A 310 -31.77 16.47 -27.89
CA PRO A 310 -32.76 17.26 -28.65
C PRO A 310 -32.61 18.78 -28.56
N ALA A 311 -32.06 19.30 -27.45
CA ALA A 311 -31.76 20.74 -27.28
C ALA A 311 -30.56 21.26 -28.10
N LEU A 312 -29.82 20.37 -28.76
CA LEU A 312 -28.70 20.69 -29.66
C LEU A 312 -28.94 20.16 -31.09
N GLU A 313 -29.49 18.94 -31.20
CA GLU A 313 -29.87 18.31 -32.46
C GLU A 313 -31.32 17.78 -32.37
N PRO A 314 -32.32 18.50 -32.93
CA PRO A 314 -33.72 18.10 -32.86
C PRO A 314 -34.13 16.86 -33.67
N ASP A 315 -33.28 16.29 -34.52
CA ASP A 315 -33.54 14.97 -35.12
C ASP A 315 -33.15 13.87 -34.12
N PRO A 316 -34.11 13.11 -33.55
CA PRO A 316 -33.81 12.10 -32.54
C PRO A 316 -32.95 10.94 -33.08
N ASN A 317 -32.87 10.77 -34.40
CA ASN A 317 -32.09 9.70 -35.04
C ASN A 317 -30.61 10.07 -35.26
N THR A 318 -30.23 11.35 -35.14
CA THR A 318 -28.86 11.82 -35.38
C THR A 318 -28.13 12.04 -34.04
N PRO A 319 -27.22 11.14 -33.62
CA PRO A 319 -26.47 11.30 -32.38
C PRO A 319 -25.48 12.47 -32.45
N ALA A 320 -24.97 12.91 -31.31
CA ALA A 320 -23.93 13.92 -31.18
C ALA A 320 -22.72 13.68 -32.10
N THR A 321 -22.26 12.43 -32.19
CA THR A 321 -21.18 11.97 -33.08
C THR A 321 -21.44 12.25 -34.57
N LEU A 322 -22.71 12.32 -34.98
CA LEU A 322 -23.13 12.52 -36.37
C LEU A 322 -23.78 13.89 -36.62
N SER A 323 -23.89 14.76 -35.61
CA SER A 323 -24.50 16.09 -35.75
C SER A 323 -23.47 17.18 -36.07
N PRO A 324 -23.58 17.88 -37.21
CA PRO A 324 -22.78 19.07 -37.49
C PRO A 324 -23.17 20.26 -36.59
N LYS A 325 -24.38 20.28 -35.99
CA LYS A 325 -24.75 21.32 -35.02
C LYS A 325 -23.93 21.18 -33.74
N ILE A 326 -23.72 19.95 -33.28
CA ILE A 326 -22.95 19.65 -32.07
C ILE A 326 -21.44 19.74 -32.32
N LEU A 327 -20.93 19.13 -33.40
CA LEU A 327 -19.48 19.11 -33.64
C LEU A 327 -18.95 20.39 -34.31
N GLN A 328 -19.57 20.86 -35.40
CA GLN A 328 -19.12 22.09 -36.08
C GLN A 328 -19.71 23.39 -35.50
N GLY A 329 -20.93 23.35 -34.96
CA GLY A 329 -21.54 24.48 -34.25
C GLY A 329 -20.92 24.63 -32.86
N LEU A 330 -21.45 23.87 -31.90
CA LEU A 330 -21.06 23.98 -30.50
C LEU A 330 -19.56 23.78 -30.29
N LEU A 331 -18.99 22.61 -30.63
CA LEU A 331 -17.61 22.29 -30.26
C LEU A 331 -16.56 23.14 -31.02
N ARG A 332 -16.65 23.22 -32.35
CA ARG A 332 -15.66 23.97 -33.16
C ARG A 332 -15.86 25.49 -33.16
N LYS A 333 -17.08 26.03 -33.20
CA LYS A 333 -17.29 27.49 -33.29
C LYS A 333 -17.49 28.12 -31.92
N GLU A 334 -18.46 27.64 -31.13
CA GLU A 334 -18.86 28.29 -29.87
C GLU A 334 -17.83 28.03 -28.75
N LEU A 335 -17.47 26.77 -28.50
CA LEU A 335 -16.42 26.39 -27.55
C LEU A 335 -15.00 26.59 -28.12
N GLY A 336 -14.88 26.83 -29.44
CA GLY A 336 -13.63 27.21 -30.08
C GLY A 336 -12.55 26.12 -30.17
N TYR A 337 -12.92 24.84 -30.04
CA TYR A 337 -11.98 23.72 -29.96
C TYR A 337 -11.17 23.47 -31.24
N ARG A 338 -9.88 23.13 -31.12
CA ARG A 338 -8.94 22.98 -32.24
C ARG A 338 -8.08 21.70 -32.23
N GLY A 339 -8.23 20.82 -31.25
CA GLY A 339 -7.58 19.50 -31.24
C GLY A 339 -8.33 18.46 -32.08
N LEU A 340 -8.03 17.18 -31.86
CA LEU A 340 -8.68 16.05 -32.52
C LEU A 340 -10.11 15.83 -32.00
N ILE A 341 -11.07 15.67 -32.91
CA ILE A 341 -12.38 15.08 -32.59
C ILE A 341 -12.34 13.60 -32.99
N VAL A 342 -12.50 12.70 -32.01
CA VAL A 342 -12.58 11.24 -32.22
C VAL A 342 -13.99 10.74 -31.88
N THR A 343 -14.47 9.71 -32.57
CA THR A 343 -15.72 9.03 -32.17
C THR A 343 -15.52 8.21 -30.90
N ASP A 344 -16.61 7.92 -30.20
CA ASP A 344 -16.69 6.67 -29.41
C ASP A 344 -16.59 5.43 -30.33
N ALA A 345 -16.60 4.22 -29.77
CA ALA A 345 -16.42 3.00 -30.55
C ALA A 345 -17.59 2.73 -31.53
N MET A 346 -17.34 2.80 -32.84
CA MET A 346 -18.37 2.75 -33.88
C MET A 346 -19.03 1.37 -34.07
N ASP A 347 -18.71 0.36 -33.25
CA ASP A 347 -19.42 -0.91 -33.14
C ASP A 347 -20.56 -0.92 -32.10
N MET A 348 -20.66 0.13 -31.28
CA MET A 348 -21.71 0.31 -30.28
C MET A 348 -23.13 0.41 -30.86
N GLY A 349 -24.11 -0.14 -30.14
CA GLY A 349 -25.52 -0.22 -30.56
C GLY A 349 -26.14 1.14 -30.91
N GLY A 350 -25.76 2.22 -30.21
CA GLY A 350 -26.20 3.59 -30.48
C GLY A 350 -25.91 4.12 -31.90
N ILE A 351 -25.01 3.45 -32.65
CA ILE A 351 -24.75 3.68 -34.08
C ILE A 351 -25.20 2.50 -34.94
N THR A 352 -24.78 1.28 -34.61
CA THR A 352 -24.90 0.10 -35.50
C THR A 352 -26.33 -0.37 -35.71
N VAL A 353 -27.24 -0.10 -34.79
CA VAL A 353 -28.68 -0.38 -34.93
C VAL A 353 -29.35 0.53 -35.97
N ARG A 354 -28.76 1.69 -36.28
CA ARG A 354 -29.39 2.78 -37.04
C ARG A 354 -28.72 3.08 -38.37
N TYR A 355 -27.43 2.79 -38.51
CA TYR A 355 -26.64 3.10 -39.71
C TYR A 355 -25.71 1.95 -40.10
N ALA A 356 -25.65 1.65 -41.40
CA ALA A 356 -24.64 0.74 -41.95
C ALA A 356 -23.22 1.33 -41.72
N PRO A 357 -22.19 0.51 -41.40
CA PRO A 357 -20.87 1.00 -40.97
C PRO A 357 -20.24 2.08 -41.86
N GLY A 358 -20.32 1.93 -43.18
CA GLY A 358 -19.79 2.91 -44.13
C GLY A 358 -20.53 4.26 -44.12
N GLU A 359 -21.86 4.25 -44.07
CA GLU A 359 -22.68 5.48 -43.99
C GLU A 359 -22.48 6.18 -42.62
N ALA A 360 -22.30 5.41 -41.54
CA ALA A 360 -21.98 5.94 -40.22
C ALA A 360 -20.64 6.69 -40.21
N ALA A 361 -19.58 6.08 -40.78
CA ALA A 361 -18.27 6.72 -40.92
C ALA A 361 -18.32 8.00 -41.79
N VAL A 362 -19.05 7.95 -42.91
CA VAL A 362 -19.29 9.12 -43.78
C VAL A 362 -20.00 10.25 -43.02
N ARG A 363 -21.03 9.94 -42.24
CA ARG A 363 -21.75 10.92 -41.42
C ARG A 363 -20.86 11.55 -40.35
N ALA A 364 -20.07 10.76 -39.64
CA ALA A 364 -19.15 11.25 -38.61
C ALA A 364 -18.14 12.28 -39.18
N VAL A 365 -17.45 11.94 -40.27
CA VAL A 365 -16.45 12.81 -40.90
C VAL A 365 -17.08 14.09 -41.48
N ALA A 366 -18.27 13.97 -42.08
CA ALA A 366 -19.06 15.11 -42.56
C ALA A 366 -19.58 16.01 -41.42
N ALA A 367 -19.92 15.43 -40.26
CA ALA A 367 -20.38 16.15 -39.07
C ALA A 367 -19.27 16.98 -38.42
N GLY A 368 -18.03 16.48 -38.40
CA GLY A 368 -16.87 17.21 -37.87
C GLY A 368 -15.81 16.35 -37.18
N VAL A 369 -15.97 15.03 -37.20
CA VAL A 369 -14.99 14.06 -36.67
C VAL A 369 -13.74 14.03 -37.54
N ASP A 370 -12.57 13.99 -36.90
CA ASP A 370 -11.29 13.76 -37.58
C ASP A 370 -10.91 12.27 -37.57
N CYS A 371 -11.15 11.56 -36.45
CA CYS A 371 -10.78 10.16 -36.26
C CYS A 371 -12.02 9.27 -36.02
N VAL A 372 -12.22 8.28 -36.88
CA VAL A 372 -13.26 7.24 -36.76
C VAL A 372 -12.67 6.03 -36.04
N LEU A 373 -13.11 5.81 -34.80
CA LEU A 373 -12.62 4.78 -33.89
C LEU A 373 -13.48 3.51 -34.00
N MET A 374 -12.81 2.35 -34.09
CA MET A 374 -13.43 1.02 -34.14
C MET A 374 -14.55 0.88 -35.19
N PRO A 375 -14.30 1.21 -36.49
CA PRO A 375 -15.26 0.92 -37.54
C PRO A 375 -15.51 -0.61 -37.65
N PRO A 376 -16.76 -1.10 -37.58
CA PRO A 376 -17.06 -2.55 -37.55
C PRO A 376 -16.54 -3.35 -38.74
N VAL A 377 -16.41 -2.69 -39.89
CA VAL A 377 -15.80 -3.23 -41.11
C VAL A 377 -14.92 -2.11 -41.69
N PRO A 378 -13.59 -2.13 -41.44
CA PRO A 378 -12.67 -1.06 -41.84
C PRO A 378 -12.71 -0.76 -43.33
N ASP A 379 -12.73 -1.80 -44.17
CA ASP A 379 -12.87 -1.72 -45.64
C ASP A 379 -14.11 -0.93 -46.06
N ALA A 380 -15.29 -1.30 -45.54
CA ALA A 380 -16.54 -0.65 -45.89
C ALA A 380 -16.60 0.82 -45.43
N ALA A 381 -15.92 1.16 -44.32
CA ALA A 381 -15.72 2.54 -43.92
C ALA A 381 -14.78 3.30 -44.88
N PHE A 382 -13.67 2.68 -45.28
CA PHE A 382 -12.71 3.23 -46.23
C PHE A 382 -13.34 3.48 -47.61
N GLU A 383 -14.03 2.48 -48.18
CA GLU A 383 -14.71 2.59 -49.47
C GLU A 383 -15.82 3.65 -49.45
N ALA A 384 -16.67 3.66 -48.41
CA ALA A 384 -17.74 4.64 -48.29
C ALA A 384 -17.22 6.07 -48.15
N LEU A 385 -16.16 6.29 -47.35
CA LEU A 385 -15.51 7.59 -47.23
C LEU A 385 -14.87 8.05 -48.55
N GLN A 386 -14.19 7.14 -49.25
CA GLN A 386 -13.59 7.42 -50.56
C GLN A 386 -14.67 7.75 -51.61
N GLY A 387 -15.79 7.03 -51.60
CA GLY A 387 -16.96 7.29 -52.43
C GLY A 387 -17.63 8.63 -52.11
N ALA A 388 -17.82 8.96 -50.83
CA ALA A 388 -18.38 10.23 -50.39
C ALA A 388 -17.53 11.44 -50.76
N VAL A 389 -16.19 11.33 -50.75
CA VAL A 389 -15.30 12.39 -51.24
C VAL A 389 -15.33 12.50 -52.77
N LYS A 390 -15.38 11.36 -53.50
CA LYS A 390 -15.55 11.35 -54.96
C LYS A 390 -16.88 11.98 -55.40
N ALA A 391 -17.95 11.76 -54.63
CA ALA A 391 -19.28 12.33 -54.86
C ALA A 391 -19.45 13.76 -54.30
N GLY A 392 -18.42 14.37 -53.69
CA GLY A 392 -18.48 15.71 -53.13
C GLY A 392 -19.29 15.86 -51.83
N ARG A 393 -19.86 14.76 -51.30
CA ARG A 393 -20.61 14.71 -50.03
C ARG A 393 -19.71 14.96 -48.81
N ILE A 394 -18.41 14.71 -48.94
CA ILE A 394 -17.34 15.25 -48.08
C ILE A 394 -16.41 16.07 -48.99
N SER A 395 -16.12 17.32 -48.63
CA SER A 395 -15.24 18.16 -49.45
C SER A 395 -13.76 17.79 -49.26
N LYS A 396 -12.94 17.99 -50.29
CA LYS A 396 -11.48 17.81 -50.20
C LYS A 396 -10.85 18.70 -49.11
N GLN A 397 -11.41 19.89 -48.88
CA GLN A 397 -11.00 20.76 -47.79
C GLN A 397 -11.29 20.14 -46.42
N ARG A 398 -12.51 19.62 -46.17
CA ARG A 398 -12.88 18.98 -44.90
C ARG A 398 -11.97 17.79 -44.59
N LEU A 399 -11.64 17.00 -45.63
CA LEU A 399 -10.68 15.90 -45.53
C LEU A 399 -9.27 16.39 -45.16
N ASP A 400 -8.74 17.38 -45.89
CA ASP A 400 -7.41 17.93 -45.64
C ASP A 400 -7.29 18.66 -44.29
N GLU A 401 -8.41 19.14 -43.73
CA GLU A 401 -8.49 19.65 -42.35
C GLU A 401 -8.35 18.52 -41.32
N SER A 402 -9.12 17.42 -41.44
CA SER A 402 -8.98 16.26 -40.54
C SER A 402 -7.57 15.68 -40.56
N VAL A 403 -7.04 15.41 -41.76
CA VAL A 403 -5.72 14.81 -41.94
C VAL A 403 -4.62 15.74 -41.41
N ARG A 404 -4.79 17.07 -41.53
CA ARG A 404 -3.89 18.04 -40.89
C ARG A 404 -3.87 17.88 -39.37
N HIS A 405 -5.03 17.88 -38.69
CA HIS A 405 -5.06 17.73 -37.22
C HIS A 405 -4.34 16.43 -36.77
N ILE A 406 -4.52 15.34 -37.52
CA ILE A 406 -3.90 14.03 -37.23
C ILE A 406 -2.37 14.05 -37.44
N LEU A 407 -1.91 14.68 -38.53
CA LEU A 407 -0.48 14.89 -38.76
C LEU A 407 0.12 15.84 -37.72
N GLU A 408 -0.60 16.88 -37.28
CA GLU A 408 -0.14 17.81 -36.24
C GLU A 408 0.06 17.10 -34.89
N ALA A 409 -0.88 16.23 -34.47
CA ALA A 409 -0.72 15.41 -33.27
C ALA A 409 0.49 14.47 -33.37
N LYS A 410 0.65 13.78 -34.51
CA LYS A 410 1.81 12.90 -34.78
C LYS A 410 3.14 13.65 -34.73
N ALA A 411 3.16 14.90 -35.21
CA ALA A 411 4.34 15.75 -35.17
C ALA A 411 4.61 16.32 -33.76
N ARG A 412 3.58 16.62 -32.97
CA ARG A 412 3.69 17.07 -31.57
C ARG A 412 4.29 15.99 -30.66
N LEU A 413 3.85 14.74 -30.84
CA LEU A 413 4.36 13.55 -30.13
C LEU A 413 5.78 13.12 -30.55
N GLY A 414 6.34 13.76 -31.59
CA GLY A 414 7.67 13.46 -32.14
C GLY A 414 7.74 12.23 -33.05
N LEU A 415 6.60 11.61 -33.40
CA LEU A 415 6.54 10.34 -34.13
C LEU A 415 7.06 10.44 -35.57
N ASN A 416 7.13 11.64 -36.14
CA ASN A 416 7.80 11.90 -37.41
C ASN A 416 9.35 11.91 -37.33
N LYS A 417 9.92 11.83 -36.13
CA LYS A 417 11.37 11.73 -35.87
C LYS A 417 11.76 10.40 -35.24
N ASN A 418 11.04 9.98 -34.20
CA ASN A 418 11.15 8.64 -33.63
C ASN A 418 9.76 8.10 -33.26
N ARG A 419 9.43 6.94 -33.83
CA ARG A 419 8.15 6.23 -33.64
C ARG A 419 8.31 4.83 -33.03
N LEU A 420 9.53 4.48 -32.60
CA LEU A 420 9.84 3.18 -32.00
C LEU A 420 10.21 3.34 -30.52
N VAL A 421 9.81 2.36 -29.70
CA VAL A 421 10.15 2.26 -28.28
C VAL A 421 11.26 1.24 -28.04
N ASP A 422 12.12 1.50 -27.05
CA ASP A 422 13.14 0.55 -26.62
C ASP A 422 12.54 -0.47 -25.65
N VAL A 423 12.22 -1.64 -26.18
CA VAL A 423 11.63 -2.78 -25.43
C VAL A 423 12.56 -3.26 -24.31
N ASN A 424 13.88 -3.09 -24.45
CA ASN A 424 14.84 -3.53 -23.41
C ASN A 424 14.81 -2.65 -22.17
N ALA A 425 14.29 -1.42 -22.27
CA ALA A 425 14.17 -0.49 -21.15
C ALA A 425 12.81 -0.55 -20.43
N LEU A 426 11.89 -1.43 -20.86
CA LEU A 426 10.53 -1.48 -20.35
C LEU A 426 10.47 -1.90 -18.87
N ASN A 427 11.30 -2.86 -18.46
CA ASN A 427 11.54 -3.29 -17.08
C ASN A 427 11.97 -2.18 -16.10
N HIS A 428 12.40 -1.02 -16.61
CA HIS A 428 12.82 0.14 -15.83
C HIS A 428 11.88 1.35 -15.98
N LYS A 429 10.82 1.23 -16.78
CA LYS A 429 9.92 2.34 -17.16
C LYS A 429 8.43 2.01 -17.02
N PHE A 430 8.10 0.87 -16.43
CA PHE A 430 6.75 0.33 -16.41
C PHE A 430 6.53 -0.52 -15.14
N GLY A 431 5.37 -0.40 -14.49
CA GLY A 431 5.01 -1.17 -13.29
C GLY A 431 5.90 -0.92 -12.08
N SER A 432 6.50 0.26 -11.94
CA SER A 432 7.51 0.52 -10.90
C SER A 432 6.88 0.51 -9.49
N ALA A 433 7.57 -0.09 -8.52
CA ALA A 433 7.09 -0.17 -7.13
C ALA A 433 6.84 1.22 -6.49
N ALA A 434 7.56 2.26 -6.93
CA ALA A 434 7.31 3.64 -6.51
C ALA A 434 5.93 4.15 -7.00
N TRP A 435 5.57 3.85 -8.24
CA TRP A 435 4.28 4.24 -8.82
C TRP A 435 3.11 3.43 -8.26
N GLN A 436 3.31 2.14 -7.97
CA GLN A 436 2.31 1.34 -7.24
C GLN A 436 2.07 1.91 -5.84
N ASN A 437 3.13 2.36 -5.13
CA ASN A 437 2.99 3.03 -3.84
C ASN A 437 2.26 4.38 -3.96
N GLU A 438 2.57 5.21 -4.97
CA GLU A 438 1.84 6.47 -5.20
C GLU A 438 0.35 6.22 -5.53
N ALA A 439 0.03 5.20 -6.32
CA ALA A 439 -1.34 4.82 -6.65
C ALA A 439 -2.10 4.26 -5.42
N GLN A 440 -1.44 3.45 -4.60
CA GLN A 440 -1.96 2.97 -3.33
C GLN A 440 -2.22 4.14 -2.37
N GLU A 441 -1.29 5.08 -2.22
CA GLU A 441 -1.47 6.27 -1.37
C GLU A 441 -2.66 7.14 -1.82
N ILE A 442 -2.93 7.23 -3.13
CA ILE A 442 -4.09 7.93 -3.69
C ILE A 442 -5.37 7.15 -3.36
N SER A 443 -5.35 5.82 -3.45
CA SER A 443 -6.47 4.95 -3.07
C SER A 443 -6.78 5.02 -1.56
N ASP A 444 -5.74 5.03 -0.72
CA ASP A 444 -5.82 5.18 0.74
C ASP A 444 -6.48 6.52 1.13
N ARG A 445 -6.40 7.56 0.28
CA ARG A 445 -7.12 8.84 0.48
C ARG A 445 -8.60 8.78 0.10
N GLY A 446 -9.00 7.90 -0.82
CA GLY A 446 -10.36 7.83 -1.34
C GLY A 446 -11.35 7.07 -0.44
N VAL A 447 -10.88 6.21 0.46
CA VAL A 447 -11.75 5.40 1.33
C VAL A 447 -12.64 6.30 2.19
N THR A 448 -13.95 6.13 2.05
CA THR A 448 -14.98 7.00 2.62
C THR A 448 -15.89 6.18 3.54
N LEU A 449 -15.98 6.53 4.82
CA LEU A 449 -16.92 5.91 5.76
C LEU A 449 -18.27 6.63 5.70
N LEU A 450 -19.33 5.91 5.30
CA LEU A 450 -20.68 6.45 5.07
C LEU A 450 -21.61 6.26 6.27
N ARG A 451 -21.35 5.25 7.10
CA ARG A 451 -22.12 4.93 8.31
C ARG A 451 -21.22 4.15 9.26
N ASP A 452 -21.30 4.45 10.55
CA ASP A 452 -20.75 3.61 11.63
C ASP A 452 -21.46 3.89 12.96
N THR A 453 -22.78 3.67 12.97
CA THR A 453 -23.64 3.88 14.14
C THR A 453 -23.13 3.20 15.43
N PRO A 454 -22.60 1.96 15.39
CA PRO A 454 -22.01 1.28 16.55
C PRO A 454 -20.53 1.64 16.85
N HIS A 455 -19.91 2.56 16.09
CA HIS A 455 -18.48 2.93 16.24
C HIS A 455 -17.53 1.71 16.22
N ARG A 456 -17.61 0.88 15.18
CA ARG A 456 -16.80 -0.35 15.02
C ARG A 456 -15.35 -0.09 14.59
N LEU A 457 -15.04 1.08 14.03
CA LEU A 457 -13.72 1.35 13.44
C LEU A 457 -12.84 2.27 14.29
N PRO A 458 -11.51 2.03 14.38
CA PRO A 458 -10.78 0.90 13.80
C PRO A 458 -10.91 -0.40 14.61
N LEU A 459 -10.80 -1.53 13.91
CA LEU A 459 -10.70 -2.87 14.50
C LEU A 459 -9.37 -3.08 15.24
N ASP A 460 -9.44 -3.72 16.41
CA ASP A 460 -8.25 -4.01 17.24
C ASP A 460 -7.59 -5.34 16.86
N GLY A 461 -6.62 -5.28 15.95
CA GLY A 461 -5.84 -6.43 15.50
C GLY A 461 -4.92 -7.06 16.55
N THR A 462 -4.79 -6.46 17.75
CA THR A 462 -4.06 -7.11 18.87
C THR A 462 -4.86 -8.25 19.49
N ARG A 463 -6.19 -8.26 19.35
CA ARG A 463 -7.08 -9.19 20.07
C ARG A 463 -7.40 -10.47 19.29
N PRO A 464 -7.62 -11.60 19.99
CA PRO A 464 -8.10 -12.83 19.39
C PRO A 464 -9.37 -12.59 18.57
N SER A 465 -9.35 -12.89 17.27
CA SER A 465 -10.49 -12.57 16.40
C SER A 465 -10.54 -13.43 15.12
N ARG A 466 -11.76 -13.90 14.80
CA ARG A 466 -12.09 -14.71 13.62
C ARG A 466 -13.08 -13.94 12.73
N ALA A 467 -12.86 -13.93 11.42
CA ALA A 467 -13.72 -13.24 10.47
C ALA A 467 -14.49 -14.18 9.54
N LEU A 468 -15.71 -13.79 9.19
CA LEU A 468 -16.40 -14.25 7.98
C LEU A 468 -16.24 -13.18 6.89
N LEU A 469 -15.55 -13.48 5.79
CA LEU A 469 -15.59 -12.67 4.57
C LEU A 469 -16.68 -13.22 3.65
N LEU A 470 -17.66 -12.39 3.29
CA LEU A 470 -18.65 -12.66 2.25
C LEU A 470 -18.36 -11.73 1.06
N ALA A 471 -17.63 -12.24 0.08
CA ALA A 471 -17.29 -11.53 -1.15
C ALA A 471 -18.33 -11.80 -2.24
N LEU A 472 -19.04 -10.76 -2.68
CA LEU A 472 -20.18 -10.84 -3.58
C LEU A 472 -19.90 -10.01 -4.83
N TYR A 473 -19.68 -10.67 -5.97
CA TYR A 473 -19.41 -10.02 -7.24
C TYR A 473 -20.66 -10.01 -8.11
N ALA A 474 -21.14 -8.81 -8.47
CA ALA A 474 -22.22 -8.62 -9.43
C ALA A 474 -21.79 -8.86 -10.90
N ASP A 475 -20.51 -9.15 -11.12
CA ASP A 475 -19.86 -9.43 -12.39
C ASP A 475 -19.13 -10.78 -12.30
N PRO A 476 -19.11 -11.61 -13.34
CA PRO A 476 -18.54 -12.94 -13.21
C PRO A 476 -17.01 -12.93 -13.27
N GLU A 477 -16.39 -13.33 -12.16
CA GLU A 477 -14.96 -13.26 -11.84
C GLU A 477 -14.54 -14.59 -11.18
N PRO A 478 -13.42 -15.23 -11.57
CA PRO A 478 -13.00 -16.52 -11.00
C PRO A 478 -12.52 -16.44 -9.54
N TYR A 479 -11.91 -15.33 -9.11
CA TYR A 479 -11.36 -15.19 -7.74
C TYR A 479 -11.84 -13.92 -7.00
N PRO A 480 -13.15 -13.83 -6.64
CA PRO A 480 -13.72 -12.74 -5.88
C PRO A 480 -12.91 -12.27 -4.66
N GLY A 481 -12.45 -11.02 -4.66
CA GLY A 481 -11.90 -10.34 -3.49
C GLY A 481 -10.61 -10.97 -2.93
N GLU A 482 -9.74 -11.50 -3.78
CA GLU A 482 -8.50 -12.18 -3.36
C GLU A 482 -7.54 -11.25 -2.60
N ASP A 483 -7.33 -10.01 -3.05
CA ASP A 483 -6.45 -9.05 -2.35
C ASP A 483 -7.01 -8.69 -0.97
N LEU A 484 -8.32 -8.48 -0.88
CA LEU A 484 -9.00 -8.24 0.39
C LEU A 484 -8.85 -9.46 1.31
N GLU A 485 -9.08 -10.68 0.83
CA GLU A 485 -8.87 -11.88 1.64
C GLU A 485 -7.43 -11.99 2.15
N ARG A 486 -6.43 -11.76 1.29
CA ARG A 486 -5.01 -11.82 1.63
C ARG A 486 -4.66 -10.83 2.76
N GLU A 487 -5.13 -9.60 2.65
CA GLU A 487 -4.91 -8.55 3.65
C GLU A 487 -5.71 -8.78 4.95
N LEU A 488 -6.85 -9.46 4.90
CA LEU A 488 -7.61 -9.86 6.10
C LEU A 488 -6.95 -11.05 6.81
N ARG A 489 -6.40 -12.01 6.05
CA ARG A 489 -5.68 -13.19 6.57
C ARG A 489 -4.36 -12.88 7.27
N SER A 490 -3.75 -11.72 7.00
CA SER A 490 -2.59 -11.24 7.75
C SER A 490 -2.95 -10.55 9.07
N ARG A 491 -4.21 -10.09 9.23
CA ARG A 491 -4.65 -9.29 10.39
C ARG A 491 -5.48 -10.12 11.39
N PHE A 492 -6.54 -10.80 10.94
CA PHE A 492 -7.31 -11.74 11.75
C PHE A 492 -6.54 -13.05 12.06
N ASP A 493 -6.92 -13.76 13.12
CA ASP A 493 -6.32 -15.08 13.44
C ASP A 493 -6.89 -16.21 12.57
N SER A 494 -8.13 -16.05 12.07
CA SER A 494 -8.66 -16.86 10.98
C SER A 494 -9.69 -16.10 10.14
N VAL A 495 -9.79 -16.46 8.86
CA VAL A 495 -10.82 -15.96 7.94
C VAL A 495 -11.50 -17.14 7.26
N THR A 496 -12.81 -17.25 7.44
CA THR A 496 -13.70 -18.11 6.65
C THR A 496 -14.23 -17.28 5.50
N THR A 497 -14.06 -17.73 4.26
CA THR A 497 -14.42 -16.94 3.07
C THR A 497 -15.50 -17.64 2.27
N LEU A 498 -16.61 -16.94 2.05
CA LEU A 498 -17.65 -17.29 1.09
C LEU A 498 -17.54 -16.35 -0.11
N ARG A 499 -17.61 -16.91 -1.33
CA ARG A 499 -17.50 -16.17 -2.59
C ARG A 499 -18.73 -16.45 -3.43
N ALA A 500 -19.37 -15.40 -3.95
CA ALA A 500 -20.40 -15.53 -4.97
C ALA A 500 -20.10 -14.66 -6.18
N ASP A 501 -20.35 -15.20 -7.37
CA ASP A 501 -20.28 -14.50 -8.65
C ASP A 501 -21.42 -15.00 -9.57
N THR A 502 -21.49 -14.52 -10.81
CA THR A 502 -22.59 -14.85 -11.75
C THR A 502 -22.26 -15.91 -12.81
N ARG A 503 -21.05 -16.49 -12.81
CA ARG A 503 -20.63 -17.64 -13.66
C ARG A 503 -20.30 -18.89 -12.86
N PHE A 504 -19.55 -18.80 -11.75
CA PHE A 504 -18.93 -19.99 -11.13
C PHE A 504 -19.58 -20.42 -9.81
N VAL A 505 -19.89 -19.49 -8.91
CA VAL A 505 -20.41 -19.78 -7.57
C VAL A 505 -21.69 -18.98 -7.31
N ASN A 506 -22.84 -19.57 -7.63
CA ASN A 506 -24.12 -18.92 -7.41
C ASN A 506 -24.45 -18.81 -5.90
N ALA A 507 -24.87 -17.62 -5.44
CA ALA A 507 -25.10 -17.35 -4.02
C ALA A 507 -26.15 -18.25 -3.35
N SER A 508 -27.10 -18.81 -4.11
CA SER A 508 -28.14 -19.71 -3.58
C SER A 508 -27.62 -21.10 -3.15
N THR A 509 -26.41 -21.49 -3.55
CA THR A 509 -25.79 -22.75 -3.11
C THR A 509 -24.95 -22.60 -1.84
N LEU A 510 -24.58 -21.36 -1.51
CA LEU A 510 -23.79 -21.03 -0.32
C LEU A 510 -24.64 -21.09 0.95
N LYS A 511 -23.98 -21.40 2.07
CA LYS A 511 -24.57 -21.40 3.40
C LYS A 511 -23.72 -20.54 4.32
N VAL A 512 -24.32 -19.53 4.92
CA VAL A 512 -23.67 -18.74 5.98
C VAL A 512 -23.30 -19.69 7.13
N PRO A 513 -22.04 -19.71 7.61
CA PRO A 513 -21.67 -20.57 8.71
C PRO A 513 -22.34 -20.13 10.02
N PRO A 514 -22.51 -21.02 11.02
CA PRO A 514 -23.12 -20.69 12.30
C PRO A 514 -22.46 -19.47 12.98
N PRO A 515 -23.22 -18.52 13.57
CA PRO A 515 -22.66 -17.26 14.06
C PRO A 515 -21.55 -17.39 15.12
N ASP A 516 -21.53 -18.48 15.87
CA ASP A 516 -20.49 -18.80 16.86
C ASP A 516 -19.12 -19.15 16.24
N THR A 517 -19.06 -19.42 14.92
CA THR A 517 -17.82 -19.73 14.20
C THR A 517 -16.95 -18.51 13.87
N TYR A 518 -17.49 -17.30 13.95
CA TYR A 518 -16.77 -16.03 13.71
C TYR A 518 -17.15 -14.96 14.74
N ASP A 519 -16.34 -13.91 14.84
CA ASP A 519 -16.49 -12.83 15.83
C ASP A 519 -16.93 -11.52 15.18
N ALA A 520 -16.56 -11.31 13.91
CA ALA A 520 -17.08 -10.27 13.04
C ALA A 520 -17.29 -10.80 11.61
N ALA A 521 -18.15 -10.15 10.83
CA ALA A 521 -18.34 -10.43 9.40
C ALA A 521 -18.08 -9.19 8.55
N LEU A 522 -17.50 -9.41 7.37
CA LEU A 522 -17.30 -8.41 6.33
C LEU A 522 -18.13 -8.80 5.12
N VAL A 523 -19.06 -7.93 4.71
CA VAL A 523 -19.86 -8.11 3.50
C VAL A 523 -19.33 -7.15 2.44
N ALA A 524 -18.68 -7.69 1.42
CA ALA A 524 -17.99 -6.93 0.39
C ALA A 524 -18.71 -7.08 -0.95
N PHE A 525 -19.38 -6.02 -1.40
CA PHE A 525 -20.06 -5.96 -2.68
C PHE A 525 -19.13 -5.37 -3.74
N PHE A 526 -18.76 -6.19 -4.73
CA PHE A 526 -17.95 -5.81 -5.86
C PHE A 526 -18.84 -5.65 -7.08
N VAL A 527 -19.03 -4.40 -7.51
CA VAL A 527 -19.97 -4.06 -8.59
C VAL A 527 -19.26 -3.17 -9.59
N ARG A 528 -18.90 -3.76 -10.72
CA ARG A 528 -18.20 -3.05 -11.80
C ARG A 528 -19.19 -2.23 -12.62
N VAL A 529 -18.77 -1.03 -12.98
CA VAL A 529 -19.34 -0.23 -14.07
C VAL A 529 -18.69 -0.72 -15.37
N SER A 530 -19.48 -1.20 -16.34
CA SER A 530 -18.96 -1.61 -17.65
C SER A 530 -20.03 -1.70 -18.73
N ASP A 531 -19.55 -1.69 -19.97
CA ASP A 531 -20.29 -1.86 -21.21
C ASP A 531 -21.21 -3.08 -21.22
N ARG A 532 -22.36 -2.91 -21.88
CA ARG A 532 -23.36 -3.96 -22.19
C ARG A 532 -24.01 -4.61 -20.96
N LYS A 533 -23.75 -4.10 -19.75
CA LYS A 533 -24.31 -4.59 -18.47
C LYS A 533 -25.68 -3.98 -18.14
N GLY A 534 -25.91 -2.72 -18.50
CA GLY A 534 -27.18 -2.01 -18.32
C GLY A 534 -27.60 -1.71 -16.87
N ASN A 535 -26.85 -2.11 -15.84
CA ASN A 535 -27.10 -1.77 -14.44
C ASN A 535 -25.82 -1.77 -13.59
N VAL A 536 -25.88 -1.15 -12.41
CA VAL A 536 -24.81 -1.09 -11.39
C VAL A 536 -25.32 -1.65 -10.05
N ASP A 537 -26.08 -2.74 -10.11
CA ASP A 537 -26.82 -3.31 -9.00
C ASP A 537 -26.26 -4.66 -8.53
N VAL A 538 -26.71 -5.14 -7.36
CA VAL A 538 -26.34 -6.46 -6.81
C VAL A 538 -27.41 -7.51 -7.19
N PRO A 539 -27.04 -8.73 -7.62
CA PRO A 539 -28.00 -9.82 -7.87
C PRO A 539 -28.93 -10.09 -6.66
N PRO A 540 -30.24 -10.35 -6.85
CA PRO A 540 -31.18 -10.57 -5.75
C PRO A 540 -30.75 -11.65 -4.75
N GLU A 541 -30.18 -12.76 -5.23
CA GLU A 541 -29.68 -13.86 -4.39
C GLU A 541 -28.43 -13.46 -3.58
N GLN A 542 -27.57 -12.59 -4.10
CA GLN A 542 -26.41 -12.07 -3.38
C GLN A 542 -26.84 -11.09 -2.27
N ALA A 543 -27.79 -10.21 -2.56
CA ALA A 543 -28.39 -9.34 -1.56
C ALA A 543 -29.12 -10.14 -0.46
N ALA A 544 -29.84 -11.20 -0.82
CA ALA A 544 -30.51 -12.10 0.13
C ALA A 544 -29.52 -12.90 1.00
N LEU A 545 -28.29 -13.15 0.52
CA LEU A 545 -27.23 -13.78 1.31
C LEU A 545 -26.59 -12.81 2.31
N ALA A 546 -26.36 -11.56 1.92
CA ALA A 546 -25.95 -10.49 2.85
C ALA A 546 -26.99 -10.24 3.96
N GLU A 547 -28.28 -10.22 3.59
CA GLU A 547 -29.41 -10.08 4.51
C GLU A 547 -29.55 -11.24 5.52
N GLN A 548 -28.91 -12.39 5.30
CA GLN A 548 -28.79 -13.45 6.31
C GLN A 548 -27.71 -13.10 7.34
N VAL A 549 -26.59 -12.51 6.91
CA VAL A 549 -25.47 -12.13 7.79
C VAL A 549 -25.87 -11.01 8.75
N TYR A 550 -26.56 -9.97 8.29
CA TYR A 550 -27.04 -8.88 9.17
C TYR A 550 -27.96 -9.40 10.31
N LYS A 551 -28.76 -10.42 10.04
CA LYS A 551 -29.72 -11.01 10.99
C LYS A 551 -29.10 -11.94 12.03
N THR A 552 -27.78 -12.16 11.99
CA THR A 552 -27.07 -12.99 12.98
C THR A 552 -26.80 -12.28 14.31
N GLY A 553 -26.98 -10.95 14.39
CA GLY A 553 -26.63 -10.15 15.55
C GLY A 553 -25.11 -10.01 15.80
N LYS A 554 -24.28 -10.49 14.88
CA LYS A 554 -22.82 -10.30 14.92
C LYS A 554 -22.44 -8.90 14.46
N PRO A 555 -21.26 -8.37 14.85
CA PRO A 555 -20.65 -7.22 14.20
C PRO A 555 -20.51 -7.46 12.70
N VAL A 556 -21.21 -6.66 11.88
CA VAL A 556 -21.06 -6.69 10.42
C VAL A 556 -20.53 -5.35 9.94
N ILE A 557 -19.52 -5.39 9.08
CA ILE A 557 -18.99 -4.23 8.36
C ILE A 557 -19.22 -4.46 6.87
N THR A 558 -19.77 -3.46 6.18
CA THR A 558 -20.17 -3.57 4.78
C THR A 558 -19.30 -2.67 3.91
N VAL A 559 -18.96 -3.12 2.70
CA VAL A 559 -18.08 -2.38 1.80
C VAL A 559 -18.62 -2.39 0.37
N GLY A 560 -18.79 -1.20 -0.21
CA GLY A 560 -19.08 -1.00 -1.63
C GLY A 560 -17.81 -0.80 -2.45
N PHE A 561 -17.33 -1.86 -3.10
CA PHE A 561 -16.31 -1.83 -4.15
C PHE A 561 -16.97 -1.56 -5.50
N GLY A 562 -17.42 -0.32 -5.71
CA GLY A 562 -18.22 0.07 -6.87
C GLY A 562 -19.12 1.26 -6.56
N SER A 563 -20.31 1.27 -7.16
CA SER A 563 -21.34 2.31 -6.95
C SER A 563 -21.54 2.66 -5.45
N PRO A 564 -21.41 3.94 -5.04
CA PRO A 564 -21.65 4.34 -3.65
C PRO A 564 -23.14 4.27 -3.27
N TYR A 565 -24.03 4.27 -4.26
CA TYR A 565 -25.49 4.25 -4.09
C TYR A 565 -26.02 2.92 -3.54
N LEU A 566 -25.21 1.84 -3.58
CA LEU A 566 -25.58 0.51 -3.08
C LEU A 566 -26.05 0.50 -1.62
N ILE A 567 -25.61 1.45 -0.79
CA ILE A 567 -26.03 1.60 0.61
C ILE A 567 -27.55 1.79 0.77
N GLU A 568 -28.25 2.34 -0.22
CA GLU A 568 -29.71 2.53 -0.21
C GLU A 568 -30.47 1.21 -0.11
N ARG A 569 -29.90 0.14 -0.69
CA ARG A 569 -30.49 -1.20 -0.70
C ARG A 569 -30.27 -1.98 0.60
N PHE A 570 -29.41 -1.48 1.49
CA PHE A 570 -29.03 -2.15 2.75
C PHE A 570 -29.18 -1.22 3.97
N PRO A 571 -30.42 -0.85 4.34
CA PRO A 571 -30.67 -0.03 5.52
C PRO A 571 -30.27 -0.70 6.84
N GLN A 572 -30.16 -2.04 6.88
CA GLN A 572 -29.70 -2.80 8.06
C GLN A 572 -28.17 -2.80 8.25
N ALA A 573 -27.38 -2.37 7.26
CA ALA A 573 -25.93 -2.32 7.37
C ALA A 573 -25.51 -1.15 8.29
N GLU A 574 -25.17 -1.43 9.54
CA GLU A 574 -24.85 -0.39 10.54
C GLU A 574 -23.51 0.34 10.30
N THR A 575 -22.54 -0.36 9.71
CA THR A 575 -21.22 0.16 9.34
C THR A 575 -21.00 -0.05 7.84
N TRP A 576 -20.72 1.01 7.08
CA TRP A 576 -20.58 0.97 5.62
C TRP A 576 -19.43 1.85 5.11
N LEU A 577 -18.49 1.27 4.36
CA LEU A 577 -17.45 2.00 3.61
C LEU A 577 -17.72 2.00 2.10
N ALA A 578 -17.38 3.09 1.42
CA ALA A 578 -17.29 3.18 -0.02
C ALA A 578 -15.82 3.20 -0.47
N ALA A 579 -15.49 2.34 -1.44
CA ALA A 579 -14.18 2.22 -2.08
C ALA A 579 -14.21 2.57 -3.59
N PHE A 580 -15.42 2.81 -4.14
CA PHE A 580 -15.70 3.33 -5.50
C PHE A 580 -15.18 2.51 -6.69
N GLY A 581 -14.47 1.40 -6.48
CA GLY A 581 -13.96 0.52 -7.52
C GLY A 581 -13.52 -0.84 -6.99
N ILE A 582 -13.18 -1.75 -7.89
CA ILE A 582 -12.83 -3.15 -7.59
C ILE A 582 -11.31 -3.43 -7.65
N SER A 583 -10.46 -2.41 -7.74
CA SER A 583 -9.02 -2.60 -7.88
C SER A 583 -8.37 -3.21 -6.63
N ASP A 584 -7.27 -3.91 -6.85
CA ASP A 584 -6.27 -4.33 -5.86
C ASP A 584 -5.95 -3.23 -4.84
N VAL A 585 -5.60 -2.02 -5.31
CA VAL A 585 -5.28 -0.89 -4.43
C VAL A 585 -6.47 -0.50 -3.55
N ALA A 586 -7.70 -0.56 -4.06
CA ALA A 586 -8.90 -0.26 -3.30
C ALA A 586 -9.20 -1.32 -2.22
N GLN A 587 -9.02 -2.61 -2.55
CA GLN A 587 -9.12 -3.72 -1.60
C GLN A 587 -8.11 -3.59 -0.45
N ILE A 588 -6.84 -3.28 -0.79
CA ILE A 588 -5.78 -3.05 0.20
C ILE A 588 -6.09 -1.80 1.04
N SER A 589 -6.58 -0.72 0.43
CA SER A 589 -6.96 0.52 1.15
C SER A 589 -8.02 0.24 2.21
N VAL A 590 -9.04 -0.56 1.86
CA VAL A 590 -10.09 -0.96 2.81
C VAL A 590 -9.51 -1.79 3.95
N ALA A 591 -8.67 -2.79 3.67
CA ALA A 591 -8.08 -3.61 4.73
C ALA A 591 -7.19 -2.80 5.69
N ARG A 592 -6.47 -1.80 5.17
CA ARG A 592 -5.71 -0.82 5.98
C ARG A 592 -6.63 0.05 6.84
N ALA A 593 -7.67 0.63 6.23
CA ALA A 593 -8.65 1.50 6.89
C ALA A 593 -9.39 0.78 8.02
N LEU A 594 -9.79 -0.48 7.81
CA LEU A 594 -10.53 -1.28 8.79
C LEU A 594 -9.79 -1.45 10.11
N PHE A 595 -8.46 -1.55 10.10
CA PHE A 595 -7.62 -1.71 11.30
C PHE A 595 -6.93 -0.40 11.74
N GLY A 596 -7.15 0.71 11.03
CA GLY A 596 -6.56 2.02 11.36
C GLY A 596 -5.09 2.17 10.96
N ASP A 597 -4.58 1.35 10.04
CA ASP A 597 -3.25 1.48 9.42
C ASP A 597 -3.14 2.80 8.64
N ILE A 598 -4.25 3.21 8.03
CA ILE A 598 -4.47 4.54 7.45
C ILE A 598 -5.66 5.24 8.13
N PRO A 599 -5.70 6.59 8.15
CA PRO A 599 -6.88 7.32 8.59
C PRO A 599 -7.97 7.29 7.51
N VAL A 600 -9.22 7.09 7.90
CA VAL A 600 -10.36 7.21 6.98
C VAL A 600 -10.76 8.68 6.90
N ARG A 601 -10.75 9.24 5.69
CA ARG A 601 -10.92 10.68 5.44
C ARG A 601 -11.42 11.02 4.03
N GLY A 602 -11.81 10.03 3.24
CA GLY A 602 -12.51 10.27 1.99
C GLY A 602 -13.88 10.90 2.27
N HIS A 603 -14.33 11.76 1.36
CA HIS A 603 -15.62 12.43 1.43
C HIS A 603 -16.38 12.19 0.12
N LEU A 604 -17.70 11.95 0.18
CA LEU A 604 -18.53 11.67 -1.00
C LEU A 604 -18.42 12.79 -2.06
N PRO A 605 -18.08 12.48 -3.32
CA PRO A 605 -18.15 13.44 -4.43
C PRO A 605 -19.55 13.49 -5.09
N VAL A 606 -20.52 12.75 -4.54
CA VAL A 606 -21.91 12.61 -5.01
C VAL A 606 -22.89 12.53 -3.84
N THR A 607 -24.12 12.97 -4.04
CA THR A 607 -25.24 12.84 -3.11
C THR A 607 -25.93 11.49 -3.34
N VAL A 608 -26.17 10.74 -2.26
CA VAL A 608 -26.88 9.45 -2.26
C VAL A 608 -28.31 9.68 -1.72
N PRO A 609 -29.33 9.83 -2.59
CA PRO A 609 -30.62 10.38 -2.17
C PRO A 609 -31.39 9.54 -1.16
N GLY A 610 -31.38 8.21 -1.30
CA GLY A 610 -32.21 7.28 -0.50
C GLY A 610 -31.77 7.11 0.95
N VAL A 611 -30.62 7.64 1.35
CA VAL A 611 -30.10 7.62 2.73
C VAL A 611 -29.67 9.00 3.26
N ASP A 612 -30.10 10.07 2.58
CA ASP A 612 -29.84 11.49 2.90
C ASP A 612 -28.36 11.93 2.99
N LEU A 613 -27.41 11.12 2.51
CA LEU A 613 -26.00 11.47 2.48
C LEU A 613 -25.71 12.43 1.31
N LYS A 614 -25.16 13.62 1.59
CA LYS A 614 -24.86 14.64 0.56
C LYS A 614 -23.41 14.53 0.07
N ALA A 615 -23.14 15.08 -1.11
CA ALA A 615 -21.76 15.36 -1.52
C ALA A 615 -21.06 16.23 -0.45
N GLY A 616 -19.82 15.90 -0.14
CA GLY A 616 -19.06 16.43 0.99
C GLY A 616 -19.25 15.69 2.31
N PHE A 617 -20.07 14.62 2.37
CA PHE A 617 -20.20 13.79 3.58
C PHE A 617 -19.12 12.71 3.68
N GLY A 618 -18.53 12.56 4.86
CA GLY A 618 -17.69 11.42 5.24
C GLY A 618 -17.49 11.42 6.76
N ILE A 619 -17.38 10.24 7.37
CA ILE A 619 -17.03 10.10 8.79
C ILE A 619 -15.50 9.93 8.90
N GLU A 620 -14.83 10.88 9.53
CA GLU A 620 -13.38 10.77 9.76
C GLU A 620 -13.04 9.76 10.87
N VAL A 621 -12.06 8.89 10.62
CA VAL A 621 -11.49 7.97 11.61
C VAL A 621 -9.98 8.15 11.62
N GLN A 622 -9.41 8.43 12.80
CA GLN A 622 -7.97 8.62 12.94
C GLN A 622 -7.22 7.28 12.84
N ALA A 623 -6.00 7.32 12.30
CA ALA A 623 -5.14 6.14 12.27
C ALA A 623 -4.76 5.71 13.70
N ASN A 624 -4.80 4.41 13.96
CA ASN A 624 -4.19 3.79 15.13
C ASN A 624 -2.84 3.20 14.68
N PRO A 625 -1.69 3.78 15.03
CA PRO A 625 -0.39 3.29 14.55
C PRO A 625 0.01 1.93 15.12
N MET A 626 -0.73 1.37 16.10
CA MET A 626 -0.39 0.10 16.79
C MET A 626 1.07 0.03 17.30
N THR A 627 1.59 1.18 17.73
CA THR A 627 2.92 1.35 18.34
C THR A 627 2.80 1.73 19.82
N LEU A 628 3.83 1.41 20.60
CA LEU A 628 3.96 1.82 22.00
C LEU A 628 3.83 3.34 22.16
N GLN A 629 2.94 3.76 23.07
CA GLN A 629 2.78 5.16 23.44
C GLN A 629 3.64 5.50 24.67
N PRO A 630 4.07 6.75 24.88
CA PRO A 630 4.71 7.14 26.14
C PRO A 630 3.77 6.93 27.34
N MET A 631 4.30 6.41 28.45
CA MET A 631 3.58 6.38 29.71
C MET A 631 3.35 7.81 30.23
N ASP A 632 2.17 8.08 30.77
CA ASP A 632 1.88 9.40 31.34
C ASP A 632 2.64 9.63 32.65
N VAL A 633 2.94 10.91 32.95
CA VAL A 633 3.79 11.33 34.08
C VAL A 633 3.34 10.77 35.43
N ARG A 634 2.03 10.49 35.59
CA ARG A 634 1.51 9.92 36.85
C ARG A 634 1.80 8.42 36.95
N ALA A 635 1.55 7.66 35.89
CA ALA A 635 1.88 6.24 35.85
C ALA A 635 3.40 5.99 35.85
N ASP A 636 4.16 6.80 35.12
CA ASP A 636 5.63 6.80 35.12
C ASP A 636 6.19 7.05 36.54
N GLY A 637 5.62 8.04 37.24
CA GLY A 637 5.97 8.34 38.63
C GLY A 637 5.67 7.21 39.64
N GLN A 638 4.77 6.26 39.34
CA GLN A 638 4.53 5.10 40.21
C GLN A 638 5.71 4.13 40.21
N LEU A 639 6.46 4.03 39.11
CA LEU A 639 7.61 3.13 38.95
C LEU A 639 8.87 3.60 39.71
N ARG A 640 8.82 4.72 40.43
CA ARG A 640 9.94 5.27 41.20
C ARG A 640 10.67 4.25 42.11
N PRO A 641 10.02 3.31 42.82
CA PRO A 641 10.72 2.29 43.60
C PRO A 641 11.64 1.39 42.75
N ALA A 642 11.23 1.04 41.52
CA ALA A 642 12.05 0.26 40.60
C ALA A 642 13.28 1.06 40.12
N TYR A 643 13.14 2.38 39.96
CA TYR A 643 14.26 3.27 39.63
C TYR A 643 15.25 3.35 40.79
N GLU A 644 14.76 3.37 42.03
CA GLU A 644 15.58 3.40 43.25
C GLU A 644 16.38 2.11 43.47
N VAL A 645 15.85 0.96 43.05
CA VAL A 645 16.62 -0.30 42.97
C VAL A 645 17.81 -0.15 42.01
N ILE A 646 17.62 0.47 40.84
CA ILE A 646 18.70 0.67 39.85
C ILE A 646 19.72 1.71 40.34
N GLU A 647 19.27 2.84 40.90
CA GLU A 647 20.14 3.86 41.49
C GLU A 647 21.01 3.28 42.62
N LYS A 648 20.40 2.45 43.49
CA LYS A 648 21.12 1.70 44.53
C LYS A 648 22.10 0.69 43.92
N ALA A 649 21.70 -0.07 42.91
CA ALA A 649 22.56 -1.06 42.26
C ALA A 649 23.81 -0.44 41.60
N ILE A 650 23.69 0.77 41.03
CA ILE A 650 24.82 1.53 40.49
C ILE A 650 25.76 1.99 41.62
N LYS A 651 25.19 2.55 42.70
CA LYS A 651 25.95 2.96 43.90
C LYS A 651 26.71 1.78 44.52
N ASP A 652 26.08 0.61 44.58
CA ASP A 652 26.64 -0.63 45.10
C ASP A 652 27.59 -1.33 44.10
N LYS A 653 27.82 -0.74 42.92
CA LYS A 653 28.67 -1.27 41.83
C LYS A 653 28.27 -2.68 41.36
N ALA A 654 26.98 -2.89 41.11
CA ALA A 654 26.50 -4.03 40.33
C ALA A 654 26.76 -3.84 38.82
N PHE A 655 26.74 -2.58 38.35
CA PHE A 655 27.05 -2.14 37.00
C PHE A 655 27.30 -0.61 37.00
N PRO A 656 27.97 -0.03 36.00
CA PRO A 656 28.20 1.42 35.92
C PRO A 656 26.95 2.20 35.46
N GLY A 657 26.04 1.55 34.73
CA GLY A 657 24.81 2.15 34.23
C GLY A 657 23.87 1.15 33.57
N ALA A 658 22.63 1.55 33.32
CA ALA A 658 21.56 0.71 32.78
C ALA A 658 20.47 1.52 32.07
N THR A 659 19.70 0.86 31.21
CA THR A 659 18.40 1.35 30.73
C THR A 659 17.29 0.40 31.17
N LEU A 660 16.16 0.95 31.59
CA LEU A 660 14.94 0.20 31.91
C LEU A 660 13.83 0.66 30.97
N ALA A 661 13.14 -0.27 30.32
CA ALA A 661 11.83 -0.04 29.72
C ALA A 661 10.78 -0.92 30.42
N VAL A 662 9.71 -0.30 30.91
CA VAL A 662 8.53 -0.99 31.46
C VAL A 662 7.36 -0.66 30.54
N GLY A 663 6.85 -1.67 29.84
CA GLY A 663 5.64 -1.57 29.02
C GLY A 663 4.44 -2.08 29.80
N PHE A 664 3.34 -1.34 29.86
CA PHE A 664 2.11 -1.75 30.53
C PHE A 664 0.90 -1.19 29.79
N ARG A 665 0.04 -2.08 29.25
CA ARG A 665 -1.16 -1.72 28.46
C ARG A 665 -0.84 -0.69 27.38
N ASP A 666 0.05 -1.08 26.47
CA ASP A 666 0.48 -0.35 25.27
C ASP A 666 1.19 1.00 25.52
N LYS A 667 1.37 1.38 26.79
CA LYS A 667 2.21 2.49 27.24
C LYS A 667 3.59 1.99 27.67
N VAL A 668 4.65 2.76 27.42
CA VAL A 668 6.01 2.44 27.86
C VAL A 668 6.68 3.61 28.59
N ALA A 669 7.29 3.31 29.73
CA ALA A 669 8.23 4.17 30.44
C ALA A 669 9.66 3.72 30.11
N ILE A 670 10.53 4.60 29.59
CA ILE A 670 11.92 4.26 29.25
C ILE A 670 12.89 5.24 29.91
N HIS A 671 13.70 4.75 30.84
CA HIS A 671 14.64 5.55 31.63
C HIS A 671 16.07 5.03 31.53
N ALA A 672 17.03 5.94 31.77
CA ALA A 672 18.47 5.69 31.63
C ALA A 672 19.22 6.17 32.88
N PHE A 673 20.14 5.34 33.37
CA PHE A 673 20.75 5.49 34.68
C PHE A 673 22.28 5.32 34.59
N GLY A 674 23.03 6.15 35.31
CA GLY A 674 24.48 6.02 35.42
C GLY A 674 25.26 6.34 34.15
N LYS A 675 26.37 5.63 33.93
CA LYS A 675 27.37 5.88 32.88
C LYS A 675 27.79 4.60 32.17
N LEU A 676 28.43 4.73 31.00
CA LEU A 676 28.93 3.59 30.24
C LEU A 676 30.03 2.82 31.00
N THR A 677 30.83 3.51 31.82
CA THR A 677 31.88 2.94 32.69
C THR A 677 31.90 3.66 34.05
N TYR A 678 32.64 3.12 35.02
CA TYR A 678 32.79 3.75 36.34
C TYR A 678 33.68 5.02 36.35
N ASP A 679 34.25 5.43 35.21
CA ASP A 679 35.05 6.65 35.12
C ASP A 679 34.17 7.91 35.29
N ALA A 680 34.63 8.87 36.09
CA ALA A 680 33.91 10.12 36.33
C ALA A 680 33.65 10.95 35.05
N LYS A 681 34.49 10.83 34.02
CA LYS A 681 34.36 11.47 32.71
C LYS A 681 33.58 10.62 31.68
N SER A 682 33.19 9.40 32.04
CA SER A 682 32.46 8.49 31.14
C SER A 682 31.12 9.09 30.70
N PRO A 683 30.68 8.90 29.44
CA PRO A 683 29.38 9.35 28.99
C PRO A 683 28.23 8.78 29.84
N ALA A 684 27.20 9.61 30.06
CA ALA A 684 25.96 9.15 30.66
C ALA A 684 25.23 8.16 29.74
N VAL A 685 24.54 7.20 30.33
CA VAL A 685 23.61 6.32 29.61
C VAL A 685 22.44 7.15 29.05
N LYS A 686 21.91 6.75 27.89
CA LYS A 686 20.73 7.32 27.25
C LYS A 686 19.71 6.19 27.01
N PRO A 687 18.41 6.49 26.81
CA PRO A 687 17.43 5.46 26.40
C PRO A 687 17.84 4.69 25.14
N THR A 688 18.57 5.34 24.23
CA THR A 688 19.16 4.77 23.00
C THR A 688 20.61 4.29 23.16
N THR A 689 21.13 4.14 24.40
CA THR A 689 22.40 3.46 24.59
C THR A 689 22.25 2.00 24.17
N MET A 690 23.15 1.57 23.29
CA MET A 690 23.17 0.23 22.73
C MET A 690 24.00 -0.70 23.63
N TYR A 691 23.48 -1.88 23.92
CA TYR A 691 24.13 -2.91 24.74
C TYR A 691 24.37 -4.17 23.91
N ASP A 692 25.44 -4.90 24.21
CA ASP A 692 25.53 -6.32 23.87
C ASP A 692 24.47 -7.07 24.69
N ILE A 693 23.44 -7.58 24.02
CA ILE A 693 22.32 -8.24 24.71
C ILE A 693 22.63 -9.69 25.08
N ALA A 694 23.80 -10.20 24.68
CA ALA A 694 24.32 -11.55 24.91
C ALA A 694 23.24 -12.62 24.62
N SER A 695 22.97 -13.49 25.57
CA SER A 695 22.02 -14.60 25.43
C SER A 695 20.57 -14.21 25.12
N LEU A 696 20.17 -12.94 25.20
CA LEU A 696 18.88 -12.50 24.64
C LEU A 696 18.82 -12.69 23.12
N THR A 697 19.97 -12.76 22.43
CA THR A 697 20.09 -13.15 21.01
C THR A 697 19.34 -14.45 20.70
N LYS A 698 19.36 -15.42 21.63
CA LYS A 698 18.67 -16.72 21.49
C LYS A 698 17.18 -16.54 21.23
N VAL A 699 16.52 -15.83 22.12
CA VAL A 699 15.06 -15.64 22.10
C VAL A 699 14.62 -14.55 21.12
N LEU A 700 15.45 -13.52 20.91
CA LEU A 700 15.14 -12.40 20.02
C LEU A 700 15.28 -12.75 18.54
N VAL A 701 16.27 -13.59 18.18
CA VAL A 701 16.55 -13.94 16.79
C VAL A 701 16.27 -15.42 16.54
N THR A 702 17.01 -16.31 17.21
CA THR A 702 17.00 -17.74 16.84
C THR A 702 15.63 -18.37 17.07
N THR A 703 15.05 -18.22 18.25
CA THR A 703 13.71 -18.73 18.59
C THR A 703 12.63 -18.12 17.67
N THR A 704 12.69 -16.82 17.37
CA THR A 704 11.72 -16.15 16.48
C THR A 704 11.84 -16.62 15.03
N LEU A 705 13.05 -16.84 14.50
CA LEU A 705 13.25 -17.40 13.17
C LEU A 705 12.81 -18.88 13.11
N VAL A 706 13.02 -19.67 14.17
CA VAL A 706 12.50 -21.05 14.25
C VAL A 706 10.97 -21.07 14.33
N ALA A 707 10.36 -20.17 15.09
CA ALA A 707 8.91 -19.98 15.10
C ALA A 707 8.40 -19.66 13.70
N LYS A 708 9.06 -18.76 12.96
CA LYS A 708 8.63 -18.39 11.61
C LYS A 708 8.87 -19.49 10.55
N LEU A 709 9.91 -20.30 10.70
CA LEU A 709 10.13 -21.49 9.87
C LEU A 709 9.10 -22.60 10.15
N ALA A 710 8.56 -22.67 11.37
CA ALA A 710 7.50 -23.62 11.74
C ALA A 710 6.10 -23.19 11.27
N GLU A 711 5.90 -21.94 10.84
CA GLU A 711 4.61 -21.46 10.28
C GLU A 711 4.33 -21.99 8.86
N GLY A 712 5.34 -22.52 8.18
CA GLY A 712 5.24 -23.05 6.82
C GLY A 712 5.45 -22.03 5.69
N ASP A 713 5.74 -20.77 6.02
CA ASP A 713 5.84 -19.66 5.04
C ASP A 713 7.19 -19.60 4.31
N PHE A 714 8.05 -20.60 4.50
CA PHE A 714 9.33 -20.78 3.79
C PHE A 714 9.25 -22.01 2.87
N ALA A 715 10.02 -22.00 1.77
CA ALA A 715 10.06 -23.07 0.77
C ALA A 715 10.41 -24.46 1.33
N VAL A 716 11.06 -24.53 2.49
CA VAL A 716 11.20 -25.74 3.30
C VAL A 716 10.74 -25.43 4.73
N PRO A 717 9.64 -26.01 5.22
CA PRO A 717 9.18 -25.81 6.59
C PRO A 717 10.11 -26.51 7.59
N LEU A 718 10.24 -25.93 8.78
CA LEU A 718 10.86 -26.60 9.92
C LEU A 718 9.79 -27.35 10.72
N ASP A 719 10.10 -28.59 11.10
CA ASP A 719 9.31 -29.39 12.03
C ASP A 719 10.05 -29.46 13.38
N LEU A 720 9.33 -29.16 14.47
CA LEU A 720 9.86 -29.13 15.83
C LEU A 720 10.24 -30.52 16.33
N ASP A 721 9.54 -31.57 15.90
CA ASP A 721 9.71 -32.94 16.40
C ASP A 721 10.51 -33.84 15.44
N THR A 722 10.85 -33.33 14.26
CA THR A 722 11.86 -33.88 13.35
C THR A 722 13.24 -33.96 14.02
N LYS A 723 14.00 -35.01 13.69
CA LYS A 723 15.38 -35.22 14.16
C LYS A 723 16.35 -34.26 13.50
N ILE A 724 17.28 -33.69 14.28
CA ILE A 724 18.19 -32.64 13.78
C ILE A 724 19.17 -33.15 12.71
N GLU A 725 19.46 -34.45 12.69
CA GLU A 725 20.24 -35.11 11.64
C GLU A 725 19.63 -35.01 10.23
N ARG A 726 18.33 -34.75 10.11
CA ARG A 726 17.68 -34.44 8.82
C ARG A 726 18.20 -33.14 8.19
N TYR A 727 18.67 -32.23 9.03
CA TYR A 727 19.18 -30.90 8.64
C TYR A 727 20.72 -30.82 8.77
N LEU A 728 21.29 -31.57 9.72
CA LEU A 728 22.71 -31.67 10.04
C LEU A 728 23.15 -33.15 9.99
N PRO A 729 23.26 -33.81 8.82
CA PRO A 729 23.58 -35.23 8.73
C PRO A 729 24.90 -35.62 9.43
N GLU A 730 25.84 -34.68 9.56
CA GLU A 730 27.08 -34.84 10.32
C GLU A 730 26.84 -35.17 11.81
N TRP A 731 25.70 -34.75 12.37
CA TRP A 731 25.29 -35.04 13.75
C TRP A 731 25.22 -36.54 14.04
N ALA A 732 24.79 -37.35 13.06
CA ALA A 732 24.59 -38.79 13.20
C ALA A 732 25.91 -39.57 13.35
N SER A 733 27.05 -38.99 12.98
CA SER A 733 28.37 -39.63 13.07
C SER A 733 29.10 -39.37 14.41
N GLY A 734 28.51 -38.61 15.33
CA GLY A 734 29.09 -38.33 16.65
C GLY A 734 28.93 -39.48 17.66
N PRO A 735 29.54 -39.34 18.86
CA PRO A 735 29.46 -40.35 19.93
C PRO A 735 28.04 -40.50 20.49
N GLN A 736 27.69 -41.71 20.95
CA GLN A 736 26.35 -42.08 21.47
C GLN A 736 25.23 -41.99 20.41
N PRO A 737 25.34 -42.73 19.29
CA PRO A 737 24.34 -42.71 18.21
C PRO A 737 22.91 -43.01 18.71
N GLU A 738 22.77 -43.94 19.65
CA GLU A 738 21.49 -44.32 20.28
C GLU A 738 20.77 -43.16 20.99
N TRP A 739 21.50 -42.14 21.41
CA TRP A 739 20.96 -40.88 21.91
C TRP A 739 20.88 -39.80 20.80
N ARG A 740 21.89 -39.71 19.93
CA ARG A 740 21.95 -38.68 18.87
C ARG A 740 20.78 -38.76 17.88
N HIS A 741 20.39 -39.96 17.44
CA HIS A 741 19.21 -40.18 16.58
C HIS A 741 17.88 -39.78 17.24
N ARG A 742 17.86 -39.52 18.55
CA ARG A 742 16.65 -39.08 19.29
C ARG A 742 16.51 -37.56 19.37
N VAL A 743 17.56 -36.77 19.16
CA VAL A 743 17.54 -35.30 19.33
C VAL A 743 16.69 -34.61 18.27
N THR A 744 15.67 -33.89 18.72
CA THR A 744 14.75 -33.08 17.89
C THR A 744 15.10 -31.60 17.93
N VAL A 745 14.53 -30.79 17.04
CA VAL A 745 14.60 -29.33 17.16
C VAL A 745 14.02 -28.85 18.50
N ARG A 746 12.91 -29.45 18.96
CA ARG A 746 12.31 -29.19 20.28
C ARG A 746 13.34 -29.36 21.40
N HIS A 747 14.13 -30.44 21.39
CA HIS A 747 15.18 -30.66 22.41
C HIS A 747 16.30 -29.60 22.40
N LEU A 748 16.59 -28.97 21.26
CA LEU A 748 17.52 -27.83 21.21
C LEU A 748 16.90 -26.59 21.87
N LEU A 749 15.62 -26.30 21.58
CA LEU A 749 14.89 -25.14 22.11
C LEU A 749 14.55 -25.27 23.60
N THR A 750 14.27 -26.47 24.11
CA THR A 750 13.99 -26.73 25.52
C THR A 750 15.25 -26.98 26.36
N HIS A 751 16.44 -26.95 25.75
CA HIS A 751 17.73 -27.29 26.38
C HIS A 751 17.73 -28.68 27.05
N THR A 752 17.15 -29.68 26.38
CA THR A 752 17.04 -31.08 26.86
C THR A 752 17.73 -32.08 25.91
N SER A 753 18.69 -31.61 25.11
CA SER A 753 19.33 -32.35 24.02
C SER A 753 20.47 -33.29 24.43
N GLY A 754 20.84 -33.33 25.71
CA GLY A 754 22.03 -34.06 26.18
C GLY A 754 23.34 -33.29 26.05
N LEU A 755 23.37 -32.18 25.30
CA LEU A 755 24.58 -31.37 25.10
C LEU A 755 25.02 -30.68 26.40
N PRO A 756 26.34 -30.49 26.60
CA PRO A 756 26.88 -29.74 27.73
C PRO A 756 26.49 -28.26 27.69
N PRO A 757 26.56 -27.55 28.83
CA PRO A 757 26.14 -26.15 28.89
C PRO A 757 27.02 -25.23 28.01
N PHE A 758 28.34 -25.39 28.11
CA PHE A 758 29.34 -24.56 27.44
C PHE A 758 30.67 -25.32 27.29
N ARG A 759 31.46 -24.97 26.27
CA ARG A 759 32.85 -25.38 26.04
C ARG A 759 33.64 -24.21 25.44
N GLU A 760 34.92 -24.06 25.80
CA GLU A 760 35.81 -22.99 25.28
C GLU A 760 36.36 -23.29 23.88
N TYR A 761 35.51 -23.61 22.90
CA TYR A 761 35.96 -23.96 21.55
C TYR A 761 36.74 -22.82 20.87
N TRP A 762 36.51 -21.56 21.24
CA TRP A 762 37.32 -20.41 20.82
C TRP A 762 38.84 -20.56 21.06
N ARG A 763 39.28 -21.41 22.01
CA ARG A 763 40.71 -21.73 22.22
C ARG A 763 41.26 -22.74 21.20
N ALA A 764 40.40 -23.58 20.62
CA ALA A 764 40.78 -24.75 19.83
C ALA A 764 40.24 -24.72 18.39
N SER A 765 39.39 -23.76 18.05
CA SER A 765 38.76 -23.60 16.73
C SER A 765 39.34 -22.43 15.93
N LYS A 766 39.46 -22.65 14.62
CA LYS A 766 40.00 -21.70 13.64
C LYS A 766 38.91 -21.10 12.72
N SER A 767 37.69 -21.63 12.75
CA SER A 767 36.57 -21.18 11.93
C SER A 767 35.20 -21.58 12.52
N LYS A 768 34.11 -21.10 11.90
CA LYS A 768 32.75 -21.59 12.18
C LYS A 768 32.64 -23.10 11.96
N GLN A 769 33.12 -23.59 10.82
CA GLN A 769 33.06 -25.01 10.45
C GLN A 769 33.82 -25.90 11.45
N ASP A 770 35.03 -25.52 11.82
CA ASP A 770 35.87 -26.21 12.82
C ASP A 770 35.29 -26.14 14.25
N THR A 771 34.34 -25.23 14.51
CA THR A 771 33.54 -25.20 15.74
C THR A 771 32.33 -26.13 15.65
N LEU A 772 31.64 -26.16 14.51
CA LEU A 772 30.53 -27.10 14.27
C LEU A 772 31.01 -28.55 14.31
N GLU A 773 32.15 -28.86 13.71
CA GLU A 773 32.78 -30.20 13.75
C GLU A 773 33.09 -30.66 15.18
N LYS A 774 33.55 -29.76 16.07
CA LYS A 774 33.72 -30.07 17.49
C LYS A 774 32.40 -30.30 18.22
N ILE A 775 31.34 -29.53 17.91
CA ILE A 775 30.00 -29.76 18.48
C ILE A 775 29.40 -31.09 17.95
N PHE A 776 29.65 -31.45 16.70
CA PHE A 776 29.27 -32.74 16.14
C PHE A 776 30.01 -33.91 16.80
N ALA A 777 31.25 -33.70 17.26
CA ALA A 777 32.03 -34.69 18.00
C ALA A 777 31.79 -34.70 19.53
N GLU A 778 31.11 -33.70 20.11
CA GLU A 778 30.95 -33.56 21.56
C GLU A 778 30.08 -34.69 22.17
N PRO A 779 30.52 -35.36 23.24
CA PRO A 779 29.69 -36.33 23.97
C PRO A 779 28.42 -35.71 24.58
N LEU A 780 27.36 -36.51 24.65
CA LEU A 780 26.14 -36.15 25.35
C LEU A 780 26.28 -36.54 26.84
N GLU A 781 26.10 -35.58 27.74
CA GLU A 781 26.28 -35.77 29.19
C GLU A 781 25.07 -36.49 29.85
N TYR A 782 23.93 -36.59 29.14
CA TYR A 782 22.70 -37.24 29.60
C TYR A 782 21.77 -37.60 28.43
N GLU A 783 20.78 -38.48 28.67
CA GLU A 783 19.84 -38.94 27.65
C GLU A 783 18.87 -37.83 27.19
N PRO A 784 18.70 -37.59 25.87
CA PRO A 784 17.82 -36.53 25.38
C PRO A 784 16.37 -36.67 25.83
N GLY A 785 15.84 -35.57 26.38
CA GLY A 785 14.49 -35.46 26.94
C GLY A 785 14.38 -35.76 28.44
N THR A 786 15.46 -36.19 29.12
CA THR A 786 15.41 -36.58 30.55
C THR A 786 15.75 -35.48 31.56
N LYS A 787 16.35 -34.36 31.13
CA LYS A 787 16.86 -33.30 32.00
C LYS A 787 17.00 -31.98 31.22
N GLU A 788 16.77 -30.83 31.88
CA GLU A 788 17.18 -29.51 31.36
C GLU A 788 18.65 -29.24 31.74
N VAL A 789 19.49 -28.89 30.75
CA VAL A 789 20.80 -28.26 30.97
C VAL A 789 20.97 -27.14 29.94
N TYR A 790 20.90 -25.89 30.40
CA TYR A 790 21.00 -24.69 29.56
C TYR A 790 22.30 -24.70 28.74
N SER A 791 22.15 -24.91 27.42
CA SER A 791 23.26 -25.18 26.50
C SER A 791 23.33 -24.14 25.37
N ASP A 792 24.48 -23.49 25.24
CA ASP A 792 24.80 -22.62 24.10
C ASP A 792 25.00 -23.42 22.82
N LEU A 793 25.60 -24.61 22.91
CA LEU A 793 25.94 -25.45 21.76
C LEU A 793 24.69 -25.86 20.97
N GLY A 794 23.60 -26.18 21.66
CA GLY A 794 22.34 -26.51 21.01
C GLY A 794 21.76 -25.35 20.19
N ILE A 795 21.98 -24.10 20.60
CA ILE A 795 21.50 -22.93 19.87
C ILE A 795 22.46 -22.49 18.75
N ILE A 796 23.76 -22.84 18.86
CA ILE A 796 24.71 -22.74 17.73
C ILE A 796 24.27 -23.68 16.60
N LEU A 797 23.91 -24.94 16.92
CA LEU A 797 23.35 -25.87 15.93
C LEU A 797 22.01 -25.40 15.37
N MET A 798 21.17 -24.77 16.19
CA MET A 798 19.90 -24.20 15.72
C MET A 798 20.12 -23.10 14.68
N ALA A 799 21.11 -22.23 14.85
CA ALA A 799 21.49 -21.25 13.82
C ALA A 799 21.97 -21.90 12.52
N GLU A 800 22.78 -22.97 12.61
CA GLU A 800 23.24 -23.70 11.42
C GLU A 800 22.06 -24.32 10.64
N ILE A 801 21.05 -24.87 11.33
CA ILE A 801 19.83 -25.40 10.71
C ILE A 801 19.07 -24.29 9.97
N ILE A 802 18.93 -23.10 10.58
CA ILE A 802 18.26 -21.94 9.97
C ILE A 802 18.98 -21.50 8.70
N GLU A 803 20.33 -21.37 8.74
CA GLU A 803 21.11 -20.93 7.58
C GLU A 803 21.08 -21.98 6.45
N ARG A 804 21.13 -23.28 6.77
CA ARG A 804 21.00 -24.37 5.78
C ARG A 804 19.61 -24.46 5.14
N LEU A 805 18.54 -24.29 5.92
CA LEU A 805 17.16 -24.34 5.42
C LEU A 805 16.80 -23.17 4.50
N THR A 806 17.41 -22.01 4.72
CA THR A 806 17.06 -20.76 4.01
C THR A 806 18.07 -20.36 2.93
N GLY A 807 19.29 -20.90 2.96
CA GLY A 807 20.40 -20.43 2.12
C GLY A 807 20.87 -19.01 2.44
N ARG A 808 20.46 -18.44 3.58
CA ARG A 808 20.72 -17.06 4.00
C ARG A 808 21.38 -17.01 5.38
N LYS A 809 22.11 -15.94 5.66
CA LYS A 809 22.77 -15.75 6.96
C LYS A 809 21.81 -15.29 8.04
N LEU A 810 22.11 -15.61 9.29
CA LEU A 810 21.30 -15.29 10.46
C LEU A 810 21.14 -13.77 10.68
N ASP A 811 22.14 -12.96 10.33
CA ASP A 811 22.07 -11.49 10.42
C ASP A 811 21.17 -10.89 9.32
N ASP A 812 21.30 -11.35 8.08
CA ASP A 812 20.40 -11.00 6.98
C ASP A 812 18.93 -11.39 7.29
N LEU A 813 18.72 -12.58 7.87
CA LEU A 813 17.40 -13.08 8.24
C LEU A 813 16.78 -12.28 9.40
N ALA A 814 17.54 -12.02 10.47
CA ALA A 814 17.09 -11.21 11.59
C ALA A 814 16.66 -9.80 11.15
N ASN A 815 17.44 -9.17 10.26
CA ASN A 815 17.10 -7.88 9.71
C ASN A 815 15.82 -7.93 8.84
N SER A 816 15.71 -8.90 7.92
CA SER A 816 14.55 -9.01 7.02
C SER A 816 13.24 -9.38 7.71
N PHE A 817 13.27 -10.27 8.71
CA PHE A 817 12.06 -10.88 9.27
C PHE A 817 11.70 -10.41 10.69
N ILE A 818 12.59 -9.68 11.36
CA ILE A 818 12.38 -9.23 12.76
C ILE A 818 12.65 -7.73 12.86
N PHE A 819 13.89 -7.28 12.66
CA PHE A 819 14.28 -5.91 13.01
C PHE A 819 13.66 -4.86 12.10
N SER A 820 13.76 -5.01 10.77
CA SER A 820 13.19 -4.03 9.83
C SER A 820 11.66 -4.00 9.86
N PRO A 821 10.92 -5.14 9.91
CA PRO A 821 9.46 -5.13 10.07
C PRO A 821 8.98 -4.48 11.38
N LEU A 822 9.70 -4.67 12.50
CA LEU A 822 9.37 -4.03 13.79
C LEU A 822 9.87 -2.59 13.93
N GLY A 823 10.59 -2.06 12.94
CA GLY A 823 11.19 -0.73 13.00
C GLY A 823 12.35 -0.61 14.01
N MET A 824 12.95 -1.73 14.43
CA MET A 824 14.07 -1.80 15.39
C MET A 824 15.39 -1.37 14.72
N LYS A 825 15.60 -0.06 14.65
CA LYS A 825 16.67 0.56 13.83
C LYS A 825 18.06 0.48 14.45
N ASP A 826 18.16 0.26 15.76
CA ASP A 826 19.40 0.18 16.52
C ASP A 826 19.70 -1.28 16.96
N SER A 827 19.04 -2.27 16.35
CA SER A 827 19.23 -3.69 16.64
C SER A 827 19.96 -4.39 15.49
N MET A 828 21.16 -4.92 15.76
CA MET A 828 22.02 -5.48 14.73
C MET A 828 23.11 -6.41 15.28
N TYR A 829 23.57 -7.35 14.47
CA TYR A 829 24.87 -7.98 14.68
C TYR A 829 26.00 -7.03 14.26
N LYS A 830 27.17 -7.17 14.88
CA LYS A 830 28.45 -6.55 14.44
C LYS A 830 28.34 -5.04 14.11
N PRO A 831 27.91 -4.20 15.06
CA PRO A 831 27.64 -2.79 14.83
C PRO A 831 28.88 -2.06 14.27
N PRO A 832 28.71 -1.16 13.28
CA PRO A 832 29.84 -0.48 12.63
C PRO A 832 30.58 0.44 13.61
N LYS A 833 31.91 0.55 13.46
CA LYS A 833 32.82 1.27 14.39
C LYS A 833 32.39 2.70 14.76
N LYS A 834 31.62 3.38 13.90
CA LYS A 834 31.02 4.70 14.18
C LYS A 834 30.06 4.72 15.40
N LEU A 835 29.47 3.57 15.75
CA LEU A 835 28.55 3.42 16.89
C LEU A 835 29.26 2.93 18.17
N TRP A 836 30.51 2.47 18.09
CA TRP A 836 31.21 1.92 19.26
C TRP A 836 31.29 2.90 20.44
N PRO A 837 31.52 4.23 20.27
CA PRO A 837 31.50 5.19 21.38
C PRO A 837 30.14 5.38 22.07
N THR A 838 29.04 4.94 21.45
CA THR A 838 27.67 4.99 22.02
C THR A 838 27.19 3.64 22.56
N ILE A 839 27.99 2.58 22.38
CA ILE A 839 27.74 1.24 22.93
C ILE A 839 28.32 1.16 24.35
N ALA A 840 27.58 0.56 25.28
CA ALA A 840 28.10 0.25 26.61
C ALA A 840 29.19 -0.84 26.50
N PRO A 841 30.44 -0.57 26.93
CA PRO A 841 31.51 -1.55 26.88
C PRO A 841 31.23 -2.68 27.87
N THR A 842 31.64 -3.90 27.54
CA THR A 842 31.47 -5.06 28.39
C THR A 842 32.70 -5.20 29.29
N GLU A 843 33.59 -6.14 29.01
CA GLU A 843 34.66 -6.54 29.92
C GLU A 843 36.04 -5.98 29.51
N VAL A 844 36.95 -5.82 30.48
CA VAL A 844 38.40 -5.80 30.20
C VAL A 844 38.85 -7.25 30.08
N ASP A 845 38.73 -7.81 28.88
CA ASP A 845 39.04 -9.21 28.60
C ASP A 845 40.55 -9.44 28.71
N ASN A 846 40.96 -10.21 29.72
CA ASN A 846 42.34 -10.63 29.94
C ASN A 846 42.63 -12.08 29.50
N ASN A 847 41.62 -12.78 28.96
CA ASN A 847 41.64 -14.22 28.67
C ASN A 847 41.83 -14.55 27.19
N TYR A 848 41.33 -13.69 26.28
CA TYR A 848 41.36 -13.93 24.83
C TYR A 848 41.82 -12.72 24.02
N ARG A 849 41.12 -11.57 24.14
CA ARG A 849 41.35 -10.38 23.28
C ARG A 849 42.27 -9.33 23.91
N HIS A 850 42.64 -9.51 25.18
CA HIS A 850 43.60 -8.67 25.95
C HIS A 850 43.32 -7.15 25.87
N ARG A 851 42.04 -6.76 25.89
CA ARG A 851 41.57 -5.36 25.76
C ARG A 851 40.18 -5.14 26.34
N LEU A 852 39.79 -3.87 26.50
CA LEU A 852 38.39 -3.51 26.74
C LEU A 852 37.54 -3.84 25.52
N ILE A 853 36.44 -4.58 25.73
CA ILE A 853 35.50 -4.99 24.69
C ILE A 853 34.38 -3.95 24.57
N GLN A 854 34.21 -3.37 23.38
CA GLN A 854 33.18 -2.36 23.09
C GLN A 854 32.79 -2.41 21.61
N GLY A 855 31.50 -2.63 21.32
CA GLY A 855 31.01 -2.80 19.94
C GLY A 855 31.38 -4.13 19.26
N GLU A 856 31.97 -5.06 20.03
CA GLU A 856 32.29 -6.43 19.63
C GLU A 856 31.61 -7.37 20.63
N VAL A 857 31.06 -8.50 20.17
CA VAL A 857 30.34 -9.45 21.05
C VAL A 857 31.25 -9.94 22.18
N HIS A 858 30.72 -9.94 23.41
CA HIS A 858 31.42 -10.35 24.62
C HIS A 858 31.80 -11.82 24.60
N ASP A 859 30.86 -12.69 24.22
CA ASP A 859 31.05 -14.14 24.12
C ASP A 859 32.17 -14.50 23.14
N GLU A 860 33.13 -15.28 23.63
CA GLU A 860 34.34 -15.67 22.90
C GLU A 860 34.06 -16.67 21.76
N ASN A 861 33.09 -17.58 21.90
CA ASN A 861 32.71 -18.53 20.84
C ASN A 861 31.99 -17.81 19.70
N ALA A 862 31.03 -16.93 20.02
CA ALA A 862 30.36 -16.08 19.03
C ALA A 862 31.34 -15.17 18.29
N TYR A 863 32.33 -14.60 18.98
CA TYR A 863 33.42 -13.85 18.36
C TYR A 863 34.25 -14.74 17.42
N ALA A 864 34.71 -15.90 17.89
CA ALA A 864 35.59 -16.80 17.14
C ALA A 864 34.95 -17.34 15.84
N ILE A 865 33.63 -17.54 15.80
CA ILE A 865 32.91 -17.95 14.58
C ILE A 865 32.49 -16.76 13.67
N GLY A 866 32.94 -15.54 13.97
CA GLY A 866 32.84 -14.37 13.09
C GLY A 866 31.86 -13.28 13.54
N GLY A 867 31.31 -13.36 14.76
CA GLY A 867 30.44 -12.35 15.37
C GLY A 867 28.95 -12.44 15.06
N VAL A 868 28.52 -13.47 14.31
CA VAL A 868 27.11 -13.79 14.06
C VAL A 868 26.86 -15.21 14.56
N SER A 869 25.94 -15.38 15.50
CA SER A 869 25.59 -16.70 16.06
C SER A 869 24.21 -16.69 16.68
N GLY A 870 23.57 -17.85 16.78
CA GLY A 870 22.27 -17.98 17.43
C GLY A 870 22.29 -17.82 18.95
N HIS A 871 23.44 -18.00 19.60
CA HIS A 871 23.55 -17.97 21.05
C HIS A 871 23.90 -16.59 21.63
N ALA A 872 24.63 -15.76 20.89
CA ALA A 872 25.05 -14.40 21.21
C ALA A 872 25.49 -13.65 19.93
N GLY A 873 25.52 -12.31 19.97
CA GLY A 873 26.06 -11.49 18.87
C GLY A 873 25.26 -10.24 18.52
N VAL A 874 23.99 -10.17 18.96
CA VAL A 874 23.14 -9.00 18.74
C VAL A 874 23.49 -7.88 19.72
N PHE A 875 23.49 -6.67 19.20
CA PHE A 875 23.44 -5.42 19.95
C PHE A 875 22.05 -4.81 19.79
N GLY A 876 21.52 -4.14 20.82
CA GLY A 876 20.19 -3.53 20.80
C GLY A 876 19.98 -2.46 21.87
N THR A 877 18.85 -1.77 21.79
CA THR A 877 18.47 -0.66 22.68
C THR A 877 17.16 -0.97 23.41
N ALA A 878 16.83 -0.20 24.47
CA ALA A 878 15.59 -0.42 25.22
C ALA A 878 14.31 -0.16 24.39
N PRO A 879 14.21 0.88 23.53
CA PRO A 879 13.06 1.08 22.65
C PRO A 879 12.84 -0.06 21.65
N ASP A 880 13.90 -0.58 21.02
CA ASP A 880 13.81 -1.66 20.06
C ASP A 880 13.31 -2.96 20.70
N LEU A 881 13.90 -3.35 21.84
CA LEU A 881 13.50 -4.54 22.57
C LEU A 881 12.09 -4.37 23.18
N ALA A 882 11.66 -3.16 23.52
CA ALA A 882 10.29 -2.88 23.94
C ALA A 882 9.27 -3.11 22.81
N ALA A 883 9.57 -2.69 21.57
CA ALA A 883 8.73 -2.98 20.40
C ALA A 883 8.59 -4.50 20.15
N PHE A 884 9.68 -5.26 20.28
CA PHE A 884 9.64 -6.72 20.21
C PHE A 884 8.81 -7.36 21.34
N CYS A 885 8.90 -6.85 22.57
CA CYS A 885 8.07 -7.36 23.68
C CYS A 885 6.58 -7.07 23.46
N GLN A 886 6.22 -5.89 22.95
CA GLN A 886 4.84 -5.55 22.61
C GLN A 886 4.31 -6.40 21.45
N MET A 887 5.12 -6.72 20.45
CA MET A 887 4.74 -7.66 19.38
C MET A 887 4.30 -9.02 19.95
N LEU A 888 4.99 -9.53 20.97
CA LEU A 888 4.64 -10.80 21.62
C LEU A 888 3.37 -10.68 22.48
N LEU A 889 3.20 -9.59 23.25
CA LEU A 889 1.95 -9.32 23.98
C LEU A 889 0.72 -9.25 23.06
N ASN A 890 0.88 -8.61 21.89
CA ASN A 890 -0.15 -8.47 20.86
C ASN A 890 -0.48 -9.77 20.11
N GLY A 891 0.12 -10.91 20.46
CA GLY A 891 -0.09 -12.17 19.73
C GLY A 891 0.56 -12.18 18.34
N GLY A 892 1.72 -11.54 18.20
CA GLY A 892 2.59 -11.63 17.03
C GLY A 892 2.58 -10.42 16.09
N THR A 893 1.92 -9.31 16.46
CA THR A 893 1.69 -8.14 15.58
C THR A 893 2.11 -6.82 16.23
N TYR A 894 2.83 -5.95 15.52
CA TYR A 894 3.18 -4.61 15.98
C TYR A 894 3.30 -3.65 14.80
N ALA A 895 2.84 -2.40 14.93
CA ALA A 895 2.83 -1.41 13.84
C ALA A 895 2.23 -1.96 12.52
N HIS A 896 1.08 -2.64 12.62
CA HIS A 896 0.40 -3.38 11.55
C HIS A 896 1.18 -4.54 10.90
N GLN A 897 2.44 -4.77 11.29
CA GLN A 897 3.24 -5.89 10.80
C GLN A 897 3.04 -7.14 11.67
N ARG A 898 2.49 -8.20 11.07
CA ARG A 898 2.41 -9.53 11.70
C ARG A 898 3.73 -10.30 11.48
N ILE A 899 4.51 -10.42 12.55
CA ILE A 899 5.76 -11.19 12.56
C ILE A 899 5.47 -12.68 12.73
N LEU A 900 4.51 -13.01 13.61
CA LEU A 900 4.06 -14.37 13.91
C LEU A 900 2.53 -14.43 14.03
N ARG A 901 1.96 -15.61 13.84
CA ARG A 901 0.54 -15.92 14.12
C ARG A 901 0.37 -16.09 15.63
N ARG A 902 -0.80 -15.72 16.17
CA ARG A 902 -1.08 -15.83 17.61
C ARG A 902 -0.92 -17.25 18.15
N ALA A 903 -1.32 -18.25 17.36
CA ALA A 903 -1.13 -19.66 17.67
C ALA A 903 0.36 -20.04 17.81
N THR A 904 1.23 -19.51 16.95
CA THR A 904 2.68 -19.72 17.00
C THR A 904 3.28 -19.09 18.25
N VAL A 905 2.89 -17.84 18.57
CA VAL A 905 3.32 -17.19 19.83
C VAL A 905 2.92 -18.04 21.03
N ALA A 906 1.64 -18.41 21.14
CA ALA A 906 1.14 -19.26 22.22
C ALA A 906 1.86 -20.61 22.31
N GLN A 907 2.12 -21.28 21.18
CA GLN A 907 2.88 -22.54 21.15
C GLN A 907 4.31 -22.36 21.68
N PHE A 908 4.98 -21.25 21.32
CA PHE A 908 6.35 -20.98 21.74
C PHE A 908 6.48 -20.43 23.16
N THR A 909 5.43 -19.85 23.74
CA THR A 909 5.40 -19.35 25.13
C THR A 909 4.73 -20.33 26.11
N THR A 910 4.18 -21.45 25.65
CA THR A 910 3.58 -22.48 26.51
C THR A 910 4.67 -23.36 27.17
N PRO A 911 4.62 -23.63 28.49
CA PRO A 911 5.55 -24.53 29.18
C PRO A 911 5.61 -25.94 28.58
N GLN A 912 6.81 -26.49 28.44
CA GLN A 912 7.10 -27.77 27.80
C GLN A 912 7.40 -28.84 28.86
N GLN A 913 6.60 -29.90 28.90
CA GLN A 913 6.70 -30.98 29.90
C GLN A 913 8.08 -31.68 29.91
N LEU A 914 8.80 -31.69 28.78
CA LEU A 914 10.17 -32.21 28.65
C LEU A 914 11.21 -31.52 29.56
N SER A 915 10.89 -30.36 30.14
CA SER A 915 11.73 -29.61 31.07
C SER A 915 11.30 -29.74 32.54
N GLY A 916 10.22 -30.49 32.84
CA GLY A 916 9.50 -30.30 34.11
C GLY A 916 8.75 -28.97 34.15
N ALA A 917 8.35 -28.47 32.97
CA ALA A 917 7.68 -27.19 32.73
C ALA A 917 8.48 -25.90 33.06
N THR A 918 9.78 -25.96 33.34
CA THR A 918 10.63 -24.77 33.57
C THR A 918 11.03 -24.01 32.30
N ARG A 919 10.77 -24.57 31.11
CA ARG A 919 11.02 -23.95 29.79
C ARG A 919 9.80 -23.94 28.89
N THR A 920 9.72 -22.93 28.04
CA THR A 920 8.90 -22.94 26.82
C THR A 920 9.76 -23.42 25.64
N LEU A 921 9.36 -23.15 24.39
CA LEU A 921 10.29 -23.24 23.25
C LEU A 921 11.24 -22.01 23.25
N GLY A 922 12.40 -22.14 23.90
CA GLY A 922 13.46 -21.14 23.96
C GLY A 922 13.41 -20.18 25.17
N TRP A 923 12.24 -19.90 25.74
CA TRP A 923 12.11 -19.02 26.91
C TRP A 923 12.14 -19.81 28.22
N ALA A 924 12.45 -19.12 29.33
CA ALA A 924 12.24 -19.60 30.69
C ALA A 924 10.92 -19.03 31.25
N VAL A 925 10.32 -19.73 32.20
CA VAL A 925 9.15 -19.26 32.96
C VAL A 925 9.56 -18.86 34.39
N PRO A 926 8.71 -18.15 35.16
CA PRO A 926 8.97 -17.88 36.57
C PRO A 926 9.11 -19.18 37.37
N THR A 927 10.06 -19.20 38.31
CA THR A 927 10.29 -20.32 39.21
C THR A 927 10.56 -19.80 40.63
N PRO A 928 10.25 -20.58 41.70
CA PRO A 928 10.54 -20.16 43.07
C PRO A 928 12.03 -19.80 43.28
N GLY A 929 12.29 -18.55 43.67
CA GLY A 929 13.66 -18.00 43.82
C GLY A 929 14.36 -17.60 42.51
N GLY A 930 13.70 -17.77 41.36
CA GLY A 930 14.22 -17.49 40.03
C GLY A 930 14.50 -16.01 39.76
N LEU A 931 15.13 -15.72 38.61
CA LEU A 931 15.53 -14.36 38.22
C LEU A 931 14.36 -13.49 37.72
N SER A 932 13.15 -14.03 37.71
CA SER A 932 11.87 -13.31 37.55
C SER A 932 11.54 -12.40 38.74
N GLY A 933 12.06 -12.69 39.94
CA GLY A 933 11.38 -12.25 41.15
C GLY A 933 10.17 -13.16 41.44
N HIS A 934 9.30 -12.73 42.35
CA HIS A 934 8.26 -13.54 42.98
C HIS A 934 6.85 -13.30 42.42
N TYR A 935 6.62 -12.18 41.73
CA TYR A 935 5.25 -11.69 41.48
C TYR A 935 4.77 -11.75 40.01
N PHE A 936 5.57 -12.22 39.05
CA PHE A 936 5.11 -12.49 37.68
C PHE A 936 4.02 -13.57 37.63
N SER A 937 3.18 -13.57 36.58
CA SER A 937 2.13 -14.57 36.39
C SER A 937 2.66 -15.97 36.00
N GLU A 938 1.81 -16.99 36.08
CA GLU A 938 2.16 -18.36 35.66
C GLU A 938 2.42 -18.47 34.14
N HIS A 939 1.70 -17.72 33.31
CA HIS A 939 1.92 -17.66 31.86
C HIS A 939 3.01 -16.65 31.44
N SER A 940 3.68 -16.02 32.40
CA SER A 940 4.80 -15.12 32.10
C SER A 940 6.00 -15.91 31.56
N PHE A 941 6.82 -15.26 30.73
CA PHE A 941 8.02 -15.87 30.17
C PHE A 941 9.12 -14.82 29.99
N GLY A 942 10.37 -15.27 29.94
CA GLY A 942 11.51 -14.37 29.90
C GLY A 942 12.85 -15.05 29.66
N HIS A 943 13.89 -14.23 29.58
CA HIS A 943 15.27 -14.68 29.37
C HIS A 943 16.25 -13.66 29.96
N THR A 944 17.47 -14.08 30.26
CA THR A 944 18.55 -13.19 30.76
C THR A 944 19.82 -13.31 29.93
N GLY A 945 20.56 -12.21 29.75
CA GLY A 945 21.88 -12.19 29.10
C GLY A 945 23.03 -12.19 30.10
N PHE A 946 24.18 -12.77 29.72
CA PHE A 946 25.37 -12.85 30.56
C PHE A 946 25.98 -11.47 30.90
N THR A 947 25.86 -10.52 29.97
CA THR A 947 26.24 -9.10 30.12
C THR A 947 25.42 -8.34 31.16
N GLY A 948 24.31 -8.92 31.62
CA GLY A 948 23.45 -8.38 32.69
C GLY A 948 22.03 -8.04 32.25
N THR A 949 21.78 -8.02 30.95
CA THR A 949 20.47 -7.75 30.34
C THR A 949 19.39 -8.78 30.75
N SER A 950 18.11 -8.42 30.69
CA SER A 950 16.98 -9.35 30.83
C SER A 950 15.71 -8.81 30.16
N ILE A 951 14.85 -9.75 29.74
CA ILE A 951 13.48 -9.51 29.26
C ILE A 951 12.56 -10.42 30.06
N TRP A 952 11.45 -9.88 30.56
CA TRP A 952 10.30 -10.65 31.06
C TRP A 952 9.00 -10.06 30.51
N ILE A 953 8.05 -10.91 30.18
CA ILE A 953 6.76 -10.59 29.56
C ILE A 953 5.66 -11.33 30.31
N ASP A 954 4.59 -10.63 30.66
CA ASP A 954 3.41 -11.11 31.40
C ASP A 954 2.15 -10.87 30.54
N PRO A 955 1.69 -11.89 29.79
CA PRO A 955 0.51 -11.78 28.93
C PRO A 955 -0.78 -11.53 29.72
N ASP A 956 -0.91 -12.12 30.91
CA ASP A 956 -2.11 -12.01 31.75
C ASP A 956 -2.34 -10.56 32.23
N ARG A 957 -1.25 -9.81 32.42
CA ARG A 957 -1.27 -8.43 32.92
C ARG A 957 -0.98 -7.37 31.86
N GLN A 958 -0.67 -7.80 30.63
CA GLN A 958 -0.28 -6.93 29.50
C GLN A 958 0.91 -6.05 29.88
N LEU A 959 1.98 -6.68 30.37
CA LEU A 959 3.17 -6.06 30.93
C LEU A 959 4.44 -6.67 30.34
N PHE A 960 5.48 -5.86 30.15
CA PHE A 960 6.85 -6.36 29.98
C PHE A 960 7.86 -5.49 30.73
N VAL A 961 9.01 -6.09 31.06
CA VAL A 961 10.18 -5.40 31.60
C VAL A 961 11.40 -5.78 30.76
N VAL A 962 11.98 -4.78 30.10
CA VAL A 962 13.28 -4.86 29.43
C VAL A 962 14.29 -4.10 30.28
N PHE A 963 15.34 -4.78 30.73
CA PHE A 963 16.40 -4.19 31.53
C PHE A 963 17.75 -4.47 30.87
N LEU A 964 18.47 -3.44 30.44
CA LEU A 964 19.75 -3.57 29.76
C LEU A 964 20.86 -2.92 30.57
N THR A 965 21.99 -3.62 30.71
CA THR A 965 23.15 -3.16 31.48
C THR A 965 24.40 -3.94 31.08
N ASN A 966 25.57 -3.47 31.52
CA ASN A 966 26.89 -4.07 31.34
C ASN A 966 27.51 -4.49 32.69
N ARG A 967 26.88 -5.42 33.41
CA ARG A 967 27.34 -5.93 34.73
C ARG A 967 28.73 -6.59 34.70
N VAL A 968 29.14 -7.08 33.52
CA VAL A 968 30.49 -7.63 33.28
C VAL A 968 31.57 -6.56 33.14
N HIS A 969 31.22 -5.27 33.31
CA HIS A 969 32.17 -4.18 33.35
C HIS A 969 32.68 -3.92 34.78
N PRO A 970 34.00 -3.88 35.04
CA PRO A 970 35.11 -4.22 34.14
C PRO A 970 35.45 -5.72 34.08
N THR A 971 34.80 -6.57 34.90
CA THR A 971 35.06 -8.01 35.01
C THR A 971 33.77 -8.84 35.13
N ARG A 972 33.76 -10.05 34.55
CA ARG A 972 32.64 -11.02 34.60
C ARG A 972 32.34 -11.61 35.98
N GLU A 973 33.24 -11.44 36.96
CA GLU A 973 33.08 -11.99 38.32
C GLU A 973 31.96 -11.32 39.15
N ASN A 974 31.42 -10.19 38.69
CA ASN A 974 30.40 -9.45 39.43
C ASN A 974 29.02 -10.13 39.36
N GLN A 975 28.67 -10.93 40.37
CA GLN A 975 27.40 -11.68 40.44
C GLN A 975 26.22 -10.90 41.03
N LYS A 976 26.39 -9.65 41.48
CA LYS A 976 25.34 -8.84 42.14
C LYS A 976 24.05 -8.70 41.32
N ILE A 977 24.15 -8.76 39.99
CA ILE A 977 23.03 -8.70 39.05
C ILE A 977 21.92 -9.72 39.33
N GLN A 978 22.24 -10.87 39.94
CA GLN A 978 21.26 -11.90 40.24
C GLN A 978 20.19 -11.43 41.25
N GLN A 979 20.61 -10.69 42.28
CA GLN A 979 19.68 -10.10 43.25
C GLN A 979 18.98 -8.88 42.65
N VAL A 980 19.72 -7.99 41.98
CA VAL A 980 19.16 -6.76 41.41
C VAL A 980 18.02 -7.03 40.43
N ARG A 981 18.10 -8.11 39.63
CA ARG A 981 16.98 -8.51 38.75
C ARG A 981 15.71 -8.84 39.55
N ARG A 982 15.80 -9.64 40.62
CA ARG A 982 14.66 -9.98 41.47
C ARG A 982 14.06 -8.72 42.12
N ASP A 983 14.91 -7.93 42.78
CA ASP A 983 14.51 -6.68 43.45
C ASP A 983 13.82 -5.71 42.47
N LEU A 984 14.36 -5.59 41.25
CA LEU A 984 13.84 -4.71 40.20
C LEU A 984 12.48 -5.17 39.69
N HIS A 985 12.34 -6.45 39.33
CA HIS A 985 11.08 -6.98 38.85
C HIS A 985 10.01 -6.88 39.95
N ASP A 986 10.33 -7.29 41.17
CA ASP A 986 9.38 -7.21 42.29
C ASP A 986 8.96 -5.77 42.59
N ALA A 987 9.88 -4.80 42.51
CA ALA A 987 9.56 -3.38 42.64
C ALA A 987 8.65 -2.86 41.51
N VAL A 988 8.79 -3.35 40.27
CA VAL A 988 7.84 -3.03 39.17
C VAL A 988 6.46 -3.63 39.44
N MET A 989 6.39 -4.90 39.87
CA MET A 989 5.11 -5.57 40.15
C MET A 989 4.37 -4.90 41.32
N GLN A 990 5.09 -4.47 42.35
CA GLN A 990 4.54 -3.71 43.49
C GLN A 990 4.13 -2.29 43.09
N ALA A 991 4.94 -1.58 42.29
CA ALA A 991 4.63 -0.23 41.79
C ALA A 991 3.35 -0.19 40.94
N LEU A 992 3.11 -1.22 40.13
CA LEU A 992 1.90 -1.38 39.33
C LEU A 992 0.71 -1.98 40.12
N GLY A 993 0.87 -2.24 41.42
CA GLY A 993 -0.19 -2.68 42.32
C GLY A 993 -0.55 -4.17 42.24
N PHE A 994 0.27 -5.00 41.58
CA PHE A 994 0.05 -6.45 41.49
C PHE A 994 0.48 -7.23 42.73
N ALA A 995 1.26 -6.60 43.62
CA ALA A 995 1.65 -7.14 44.90
C ALA A 995 1.65 -6.04 45.96
N THR A 996 1.21 -6.35 47.17
CA THR A 996 1.47 -5.50 48.34
C THR A 996 2.93 -5.63 48.74
N ALA A 997 3.57 -4.50 49.07
CA ALA A 997 4.90 -4.53 49.67
C ALA A 997 4.84 -5.31 50.99
N ALA A 998 5.63 -6.38 51.11
CA ALA A 998 5.73 -7.13 52.35
C ALA A 998 6.23 -6.21 53.47
N ALA A 999 5.57 -6.26 54.64
CA ALA A 999 6.06 -5.55 55.81
C ALA A 999 7.48 -6.04 56.14
N PRO A 1000 8.46 -5.15 56.42
CA PRO A 1000 9.83 -5.56 56.66
C PRO A 1000 9.88 -6.49 57.89
N VAL A 1001 10.46 -7.68 57.69
CA VAL A 1001 10.77 -8.61 58.78
C VAL A 1001 11.73 -7.90 59.73
N LYS A 1002 11.38 -7.89 61.01
CA LYS A 1002 12.14 -7.21 62.09
C LYS A 1002 13.36 -8.01 62.52
#